data_AF-F5IV57-F1
#
_entry.id   AF-F5IV57-F1
#
_cell.length_a   1.000
_cell.length_b   1.000
_cell.length_c   1.000
_cell.angle_alpha   90.00
_cell.angle_beta   90.00
_cell.angle_gamma   90.00
#
_symmetry.space_group_name_H-M   'P 1'
#
loop_
_entity.id
_entity.type
_entity.pdbx_description
1 polymer ?
#
loop_
_entity_poly.entity_id
_entity_poly.type
_entity_poly.pdbx_seq_one_letter_code
_entity_poly.pdbx_strand_id
1 'polypeptide(L)'
;MKKLFSTILFLFLSVLINAAQPDSIDYGLYIKSFPFNDQEKTSLILENNQPIRLHNETTMTFDMSVRKDNVFGVVFRMITDKKENIDLLFTVGEGDKRYPMLVVNESVYMISKEIICDEWLSVSITLSSEKNEIIVLYGETKLSVPYQISRANEVKVSFGLCPFEGYMLYDIASVNIRDVKIFNGKNLLRHWKLEKHDEKHSPDSVAQVPAVVTNPRWIIDIYATWEKIYSKHIKENSLFAFNPNQGVIYIASPDSKELITFDADKRKENIIAVKSGIIAANAPNQLFYNPVSNKLFSYNLDENIVSVFNPVSESWENNTKSLLEHAYWNNSVSFSPSDSSLVSFGGYGFYKYNNELLRLDPSRKSIKKSTLPDISPRHSSSTVIVNNTLYIYGGWGNKTGRQELSPRNYYDFYSVNLLTEQTNKLWEMETPAPELEFLPGENMIYDEKEDCFYVFTSQNGGTLMRLKKDIAGFEAMSFPIHEDLTAHYLYMKLYYSKADNKFYLLINKIKTDKSAEVAIYSLNYPPIALSEIQVTQPIEEPASPSSVWMIVVIALGLIFVLILPIYFLIKSGTFKRKTGKKIMAPSQRIITSAVSETKVKEPEVQYYDFSRRSVCFLGGFLVMDKNGQNITGQFTPMLKYLLVLLILSTERDEKGISGKKLIQLLWFDKNEESAKNNRNVYLSKLRATLENVGNAEIINQNGFWSIKLNEGIMCDYTEAMRLFGIIKENASPDQTNIDRLLELLLRGVLLPNTEADWVDGFKSDFSNMTIDILTELSQSNYYKLTDDLKLKIADTLFLHDYINEEALYLKCSILFNSGKKGIAKSIYDNFCKEYYNLLGSKYKYSLTDVISRNNIED
;
A
#
# COMPACT_ATOMS: atom_id res chain seq x y z
N MET A 1 -21.86 -57.73 14.67
CA MET A 1 -22.02 -56.27 14.86
C MET A 1 -20.82 -55.59 15.51
N LYS A 2 -20.36 -55.97 16.71
CA LYS A 2 -19.21 -55.28 17.37
C LYS A 2 -17.89 -55.27 16.59
N LYS A 3 -17.53 -56.38 15.91
CA LYS A 3 -16.32 -56.42 15.06
C LYS A 3 -16.44 -55.52 13.82
N LEU A 4 -17.58 -55.53 13.13
CA LEU A 4 -17.85 -54.68 11.96
C LEU A 4 -17.85 -53.18 12.32
N PHE A 5 -18.37 -52.83 13.50
CA PHE A 5 -18.34 -51.46 14.02
C PHE A 5 -16.91 -51.02 14.37
N SER A 6 -16.10 -51.92 14.95
CA SER A 6 -14.68 -51.63 15.23
C SER A 6 -13.86 -51.46 13.95
N THR A 7 -14.16 -52.21 12.88
CA THR A 7 -13.43 -52.08 11.60
C THR A 7 -13.84 -50.81 10.86
N ILE A 8 -15.11 -50.43 10.87
CA ILE A 8 -15.60 -49.16 10.31
C ILE A 8 -15.05 -47.97 11.11
N LEU A 9 -14.97 -48.07 12.44
CA LEU A 9 -14.39 -47.03 13.30
C LEU A 9 -12.87 -46.88 13.09
N PHE A 10 -12.15 -47.98 12.84
CA PHE A 10 -10.72 -47.94 12.52
C PHE A 10 -10.47 -47.39 11.10
N LEU A 11 -11.35 -47.71 10.14
CA LEU A 11 -11.34 -47.09 8.80
C LEU A 11 -11.69 -45.59 8.86
N PHE A 12 -12.67 -45.19 9.67
CA PHE A 12 -13.00 -43.78 9.91
C PHE A 12 -11.87 -43.03 10.61
N LEU A 13 -11.20 -43.63 11.61
CA LEU A 13 -10.01 -43.04 12.24
C LEU A 13 -8.82 -42.95 11.27
N SER A 14 -8.64 -43.92 10.38
CA SER A 14 -7.56 -43.87 9.37
C SER A 14 -7.81 -42.83 8.27
N VAL A 15 -9.08 -42.51 7.95
CA VAL A 15 -9.46 -41.40 7.07
C VAL A 15 -9.32 -40.05 7.78
N LEU A 16 -9.50 -40.00 9.11
CA LEU A 16 -9.28 -38.81 9.93
C LEU A 16 -7.79 -38.48 10.17
N ILE A 17 -6.87 -39.43 9.98
CA ILE A 17 -5.42 -39.22 10.11
C ILE A 17 -4.75 -38.84 8.76
N ASN A 18 -5.49 -38.89 7.66
CA ASN A 18 -5.05 -38.40 6.33
C ASN A 18 -5.81 -37.15 5.85
N ALA A 19 -6.48 -36.44 6.75
CA ALA A 19 -6.71 -35.02 6.50
C ALA A 19 -5.34 -34.35 6.55
N ALA A 20 -4.78 -34.04 5.38
CA ALA A 20 -3.61 -33.20 5.22
C ALA A 20 -3.70 -32.10 6.28
N GLN A 21 -2.75 -32.05 7.21
CA GLN A 21 -2.65 -30.89 8.08
C GLN A 21 -2.63 -29.69 7.13
N PRO A 22 -3.50 -28.68 7.33
CA PRO A 22 -3.40 -27.48 6.54
C PRO A 22 -1.95 -27.02 6.61
N ASP A 23 -1.33 -26.73 5.46
CA ASP A 23 0.02 -26.18 5.40
C ASP A 23 0.12 -25.12 6.49
N SER A 24 0.81 -25.42 7.58
CA SER A 24 0.73 -24.60 8.78
C SER A 24 1.48 -23.32 8.48
N ILE A 25 0.75 -22.21 8.37
CA ILE A 25 1.34 -20.88 8.20
C ILE A 25 2.29 -20.66 9.37
N ASP A 26 3.58 -20.52 9.07
CA ASP A 26 4.57 -20.24 10.10
C ASP A 26 4.48 -18.76 10.52
N TYR A 27 4.71 -18.51 11.80
CA TYR A 27 4.56 -17.18 12.40
C TYR A 27 5.54 -17.02 13.55
N GLY A 28 5.63 -15.78 14.04
CA GLY A 28 6.56 -15.38 15.07
C GLY A 28 7.46 -14.25 14.60
N LEU A 29 8.48 -13.98 15.40
CA LEU A 29 9.47 -12.94 15.14
C LEU A 29 10.85 -13.58 15.02
N TYR A 30 11.57 -13.24 13.93
CA TYR A 30 12.99 -13.53 13.82
C TYR A 30 13.80 -12.42 14.51
N ILE A 31 14.52 -12.80 15.58
CA ILE A 31 15.49 -11.96 16.26
C ILE A 31 16.79 -11.91 15.44
N LYS A 32 16.95 -10.87 14.62
CA LYS A 32 18.16 -10.66 13.82
C LYS A 32 19.37 -10.44 14.74
N SER A 33 20.41 -11.24 14.53
CA SER A 33 21.69 -11.15 15.24
C SER A 33 22.88 -11.10 14.27
N PHE A 34 24.10 -11.46 14.68
CA PHE A 34 25.20 -11.63 13.72
C PHE A 34 24.77 -12.56 12.55
N PRO A 35 25.06 -12.22 11.28
CA PRO A 35 26.02 -11.22 10.79
C PRO A 35 25.46 -9.81 10.56
N PHE A 36 24.20 -9.53 10.94
CA PHE A 36 23.64 -8.18 10.84
C PHE A 36 24.40 -7.21 11.76
N ASN A 37 24.52 -5.96 11.32
CA ASN A 37 25.20 -4.94 12.10
C ASN A 37 24.37 -4.56 13.34
N ASP A 38 24.97 -3.89 14.33
CA ASP A 38 24.28 -3.56 15.59
C ASP A 38 23.03 -2.70 15.41
N GLN A 39 22.97 -1.87 14.37
CA GLN A 39 21.81 -1.03 14.05
C GLN A 39 20.66 -1.82 13.41
N GLU A 40 20.93 -3.03 12.91
CA GLU A 40 19.95 -3.92 12.27
C GLU A 40 19.45 -5.03 13.18
N LYS A 41 20.12 -5.26 14.33
CA LYS A 41 19.75 -6.26 15.33
C LYS A 41 18.36 -5.99 15.90
N THR A 42 17.63 -7.05 16.17
CA THR A 42 16.24 -6.97 16.63
C THR A 42 16.17 -6.89 18.15
N SER A 43 15.32 -5.99 18.66
CA SER A 43 14.86 -6.00 20.05
C SER A 43 13.37 -6.29 20.07
N LEU A 44 12.92 -7.15 20.99
CA LEU A 44 11.51 -7.34 21.31
C LEU A 44 11.32 -7.05 22.80
N ILE A 45 10.64 -5.95 23.12
CA ILE A 45 10.34 -5.51 24.48
C ILE A 45 8.89 -5.87 24.79
N LEU A 46 8.65 -6.54 25.92
CA LEU A 46 7.29 -6.90 26.33
C LEU A 46 6.58 -5.74 27.05
N GLU A 47 5.26 -5.89 27.23
CA GLU A 47 4.43 -5.04 28.10
C GLU A 47 4.52 -3.54 27.77
N ASN A 48 4.63 -3.18 26.49
CA ASN A 48 4.78 -1.80 26.04
C ASN A 48 5.92 -1.03 26.77
N ASN A 49 7.04 -1.71 27.02
CA ASN A 49 8.19 -1.21 27.80
C ASN A 49 7.87 -0.82 29.27
N GLN A 50 6.70 -1.23 29.77
CA GLN A 50 6.36 -1.11 31.18
C GLN A 50 6.86 -2.33 31.97
N PRO A 51 7.19 -2.16 33.26
CA PRO A 51 7.51 -3.30 34.12
C PRO A 51 6.31 -4.24 34.30
N ILE A 52 6.57 -5.54 34.23
CA ILE A 52 5.63 -6.59 34.59
C ILE A 52 5.69 -6.80 36.10
N ARG A 53 4.54 -6.77 36.77
CA ARG A 53 4.46 -7.00 38.21
C ARG A 53 4.73 -8.47 38.56
N LEU A 54 5.60 -8.69 39.54
CA LEU A 54 5.90 -10.00 40.09
C LEU A 54 4.87 -10.36 41.18
N HIS A 55 4.46 -11.63 41.18
CA HIS A 55 3.57 -12.23 42.17
C HIS A 55 4.30 -13.33 42.94
N ASN A 56 3.56 -14.21 43.64
CA ASN A 56 4.15 -15.34 44.36
C ASN A 56 4.94 -16.26 43.41
N GLU A 57 4.34 -16.56 42.26
CA GLU A 57 4.98 -17.27 41.14
C GLU A 57 4.60 -16.57 39.84
N THR A 58 5.58 -15.95 39.18
CA THR A 58 5.42 -15.38 37.85
C THR A 58 6.20 -16.22 36.85
N THR A 59 5.53 -16.75 35.83
CA THR A 59 6.14 -17.61 34.81
C THR A 59 6.03 -16.97 33.44
N MET A 60 7.15 -16.85 32.74
CA MET A 60 7.17 -16.55 31.31
C MET A 60 7.40 -17.85 30.54
N THR A 61 6.58 -18.12 29.53
CA THR A 61 6.78 -19.24 28.60
C THR A 61 6.84 -18.71 27.16
N PHE A 62 7.62 -19.34 26.30
CA PHE A 62 7.66 -19.02 24.88
C PHE A 62 8.17 -20.23 24.09
N ASP A 63 7.82 -20.28 22.81
CA ASP A 63 8.42 -21.25 21.89
C ASP A 63 9.56 -20.58 21.12
N MET A 64 10.63 -21.33 20.91
CA MET A 64 11.85 -20.84 20.28
C MET A 64 12.38 -21.86 19.28
N SER A 65 12.84 -21.39 18.13
CA SER A 65 13.68 -22.18 17.22
C SER A 65 15.02 -21.47 17.04
N VAL A 66 16.11 -22.15 17.37
CA VAL A 66 17.47 -21.59 17.28
C VAL A 66 17.96 -21.67 15.85
N ARG A 67 18.48 -20.58 15.30
CA ARG A 67 18.95 -20.54 13.91
C ARG A 67 20.45 -20.78 13.83
N LYS A 68 20.88 -21.43 12.76
CA LYS A 68 22.28 -21.81 12.54
C LYS A 68 23.24 -20.64 12.35
N ASP A 69 22.75 -19.47 11.93
CA ASP A 69 23.59 -18.32 11.58
C ASP A 69 24.33 -17.72 12.77
N ASN A 70 23.78 -17.78 13.99
CA ASN A 70 24.51 -17.42 15.20
C ASN A 70 23.93 -18.08 16.46
N VAL A 71 24.55 -19.17 16.88
CA VAL A 71 24.15 -19.98 18.05
C VAL A 71 24.95 -19.55 19.30
N PHE A 72 25.04 -18.24 19.56
CA PHE A 72 25.81 -17.68 20.67
C PHE A 72 25.21 -16.33 21.11
N GLY A 73 25.29 -16.04 22.42
CA GLY A 73 24.84 -14.78 22.98
C GLY A 73 23.46 -14.85 23.67
N VAL A 74 22.93 -13.70 24.08
CA VAL A 74 21.68 -13.58 24.85
C VAL A 74 20.46 -13.86 23.99
N VAL A 75 19.54 -14.68 24.53
CA VAL A 75 18.20 -14.92 23.99
C VAL A 75 17.23 -13.90 24.56
N PHE A 76 17.16 -13.81 25.89
CA PHE A 76 16.39 -12.80 26.60
C PHE A 76 17.12 -12.31 27.84
N ARG A 77 16.74 -11.10 28.25
CA ARG A 77 17.18 -10.42 29.46
C ARG A 77 16.00 -9.94 30.27
N MET A 78 16.05 -10.19 31.57
CA MET A 78 15.10 -9.69 32.56
C MET A 78 15.82 -8.78 33.57
N ILE A 79 15.29 -7.56 33.78
CA ILE A 79 15.84 -6.59 34.74
C ILE A 79 14.81 -6.31 35.83
N THR A 80 15.15 -6.59 37.08
CA THR A 80 14.26 -6.34 38.23
C THR A 80 14.28 -4.87 38.67
N ASP A 81 13.28 -4.44 39.45
CA ASP A 81 13.29 -3.13 40.12
C ASP A 81 14.47 -2.95 41.11
N LYS A 82 15.17 -4.04 41.45
CA LYS A 82 16.41 -4.05 42.24
C LYS A 82 17.67 -4.01 41.40
N LYS A 83 17.56 -3.75 40.10
CA LYS A 83 18.68 -3.67 39.15
C LYS A 83 19.42 -4.98 38.95
N GLU A 84 18.80 -6.09 39.31
CA GLU A 84 19.33 -7.44 39.12
C GLU A 84 19.04 -7.90 37.70
N ASN A 85 20.02 -8.59 37.11
CA ASN A 85 19.96 -9.10 35.75
C ASN A 85 19.76 -10.61 35.75
N ILE A 86 18.79 -11.10 34.98
CA ILE A 86 18.52 -12.53 34.79
C ILE A 86 18.45 -12.79 33.28
N ASP A 87 19.44 -13.50 32.75
CA ASP A 87 19.60 -13.76 31.33
C ASP A 87 19.51 -15.25 31.00
N LEU A 88 18.86 -15.58 29.89
CA LEU A 88 19.09 -16.84 29.21
C LEU A 88 19.99 -16.59 28.00
N LEU A 89 21.09 -17.31 27.90
CA LEU A 89 22.09 -17.11 26.85
C LEU A 89 22.72 -18.42 26.39
N PHE A 90 23.26 -18.40 25.17
CA PHE A 90 23.93 -19.53 24.54
C PHE A 90 25.43 -19.39 24.61
N THR A 91 26.10 -20.48 24.97
CA THR A 91 27.54 -20.52 25.14
C THR A 91 28.18 -21.68 24.38
N VAL A 92 29.51 -21.63 24.31
CA VAL A 92 30.36 -22.64 23.69
C VAL A 92 30.88 -23.60 24.77
N GLY A 93 30.64 -24.89 24.57
CA GLY A 93 31.23 -25.98 25.35
C GLY A 93 32.36 -26.69 24.60
N GLU A 94 32.81 -27.82 25.14
CA GLU A 94 33.83 -28.66 24.51
C GLU A 94 33.37 -29.17 23.13
N GLY A 95 34.33 -29.24 22.20
CA GLY A 95 34.06 -29.72 20.84
C GLY A 95 33.14 -28.82 20.02
N ASP A 96 33.10 -27.51 20.32
CA ASP A 96 32.24 -26.50 19.67
C ASP A 96 30.73 -26.71 19.88
N LYS A 97 30.36 -27.60 20.80
CA LYS A 97 28.95 -27.82 21.18
C LYS A 97 28.36 -26.57 21.81
N ARG A 98 27.06 -26.34 21.58
CA ARG A 98 26.35 -25.16 22.07
C ARG A 98 25.36 -25.55 23.16
N TYR A 99 25.36 -24.79 24.25
CA TYR A 99 24.52 -25.05 25.42
C TYR A 99 23.82 -23.77 25.89
N PRO A 100 22.59 -23.87 26.39
CA PRO A 100 21.97 -22.77 27.10
C PRO A 100 22.54 -22.67 28.53
N MET A 101 22.62 -21.45 29.05
CA MET A 101 22.91 -21.19 30.44
C MET A 101 22.06 -20.03 30.96
N LEU A 102 21.66 -20.15 32.22
CA LEU A 102 21.04 -19.09 32.99
C LEU A 102 22.15 -18.29 33.66
N VAL A 103 22.14 -16.97 33.50
CA VAL A 103 23.05 -16.06 34.21
C VAL A 103 22.23 -15.13 35.09
N VAL A 104 22.58 -15.09 36.37
CA VAL A 104 21.95 -14.21 37.36
C VAL A 104 23.03 -13.28 37.92
N ASN A 105 22.98 -12.02 37.52
CA ASN A 105 24.06 -11.05 37.66
C ASN A 105 25.37 -11.57 37.05
N GLU A 106 26.29 -12.07 37.89
CA GLU A 106 27.58 -12.64 37.48
C GLU A 106 27.64 -14.17 37.69
N SER A 107 26.59 -14.77 38.28
CA SER A 107 26.54 -16.20 38.56
C SER A 107 26.01 -16.98 37.36
N VAL A 108 26.74 -18.02 36.96
CA VAL A 108 26.45 -18.81 35.76
C VAL A 108 25.97 -20.20 36.12
N TYR A 109 24.87 -20.64 35.50
CA TYR A 109 24.26 -21.95 35.71
C TYR A 109 23.98 -22.64 34.36
N MET A 110 24.75 -23.67 34.05
CA MET A 110 24.64 -24.42 32.79
C MET A 110 23.37 -25.28 32.74
N ILE A 111 22.73 -25.35 31.58
CA ILE A 111 21.66 -26.30 31.28
C ILE A 111 22.25 -27.42 30.42
N SER A 112 22.26 -28.65 30.95
CA SER A 112 22.94 -29.81 30.36
C SER A 112 22.17 -30.46 29.20
N LYS A 113 21.63 -29.64 28.29
CA LYS A 113 21.01 -30.07 27.02
C LYS A 113 21.64 -29.29 25.88
N GLU A 114 22.22 -30.01 24.94
CA GLU A 114 22.80 -29.42 23.72
C GLU A 114 21.71 -28.75 22.89
N ILE A 115 22.04 -27.61 22.27
CA ILE A 115 21.13 -26.85 21.43
C ILE A 115 20.96 -27.56 20.09
N ILE A 116 19.70 -27.77 19.70
CA ILE A 116 19.32 -28.26 18.37
C ILE A 116 18.81 -27.05 17.58
N CYS A 117 19.36 -26.83 16.39
CA CYS A 117 18.96 -25.73 15.52
C CYS A 117 17.81 -26.14 14.59
N ASP A 118 17.03 -25.15 14.15
CA ASP A 118 15.91 -25.26 13.22
C ASP A 118 14.77 -26.19 13.69
N GLU A 119 14.67 -26.40 15.01
CA GLU A 119 13.58 -27.11 15.66
C GLU A 119 12.91 -26.23 16.71
N TRP A 120 11.57 -26.20 16.71
CA TRP A 120 10.78 -25.51 17.73
C TRP A 120 10.85 -26.26 19.06
N LEU A 121 11.22 -25.55 20.12
CA LEU A 121 11.24 -26.06 21.49
C LEU A 121 10.57 -25.06 22.44
N SER A 122 9.89 -25.57 23.46
CA SER A 122 9.26 -24.72 24.47
C SER A 122 10.24 -24.39 25.59
N VAL A 123 10.27 -23.12 26.00
CA VAL A 123 11.09 -22.60 27.09
C VAL A 123 10.18 -21.95 28.13
N SER A 124 10.47 -22.16 29.41
CA SER A 124 9.87 -21.37 30.48
C SER A 124 10.88 -20.94 31.52
N ILE A 125 10.62 -19.77 32.11
CA ILE A 125 11.32 -19.26 33.28
C ILE A 125 10.30 -18.84 34.32
N THR A 126 10.45 -19.31 35.56
CA THR A 126 9.59 -19.01 36.69
C THR A 126 10.40 -18.30 37.76
N LEU A 127 9.93 -17.12 38.17
CA LEU A 127 10.44 -16.34 39.29
C LEU A 127 9.53 -16.64 40.49
N SER A 128 10.00 -17.42 41.46
CA SER A 128 9.23 -17.80 42.65
C SER A 128 9.71 -17.01 43.86
N SER A 129 8.89 -16.06 44.32
CA SER A 129 9.16 -15.34 45.57
C SER A 129 8.85 -16.18 46.81
N GLU A 130 7.90 -17.12 46.70
CA GLU A 130 7.55 -18.07 47.77
C GLU A 130 8.71 -19.03 48.09
N LYS A 131 9.35 -19.60 47.06
CA LYS A 131 10.46 -20.53 47.21
C LYS A 131 11.83 -19.86 47.20
N ASN A 132 11.90 -18.58 46.84
CA ASN A 132 13.15 -17.85 46.57
C ASN A 132 14.06 -18.64 45.61
N GLU A 133 13.53 -18.96 44.44
CA GLU A 133 14.28 -19.62 43.38
C GLU A 133 13.86 -19.11 41.99
N ILE A 134 14.76 -19.30 41.03
CA ILE A 134 14.51 -19.16 39.60
C ILE A 134 14.51 -20.56 38.99
N ILE A 135 13.45 -20.91 38.28
CA ILE A 135 13.30 -22.22 37.63
C ILE A 135 13.27 -22.00 36.12
N VAL A 136 14.14 -22.69 35.38
CA VAL A 136 14.12 -22.70 33.91
C VAL A 136 13.77 -24.12 33.43
N LEU A 137 12.81 -24.22 32.51
CA LEU A 137 12.59 -25.43 31.71
C LEU A 137 13.01 -25.13 30.27
N TYR A 138 13.98 -25.88 29.75
CA TYR A 138 14.44 -25.82 28.38
C TYR A 138 14.07 -27.14 27.67
N GLY A 139 12.94 -27.14 26.95
CA GLY A 139 12.24 -28.37 26.58
C GLY A 139 11.89 -29.17 27.82
N GLU A 140 12.43 -30.38 27.93
CA GLU A 140 12.20 -31.28 29.08
C GLU A 140 13.23 -31.10 30.21
N THR A 141 14.30 -30.33 29.99
CA THR A 141 15.39 -30.18 30.97
C THR A 141 15.09 -29.07 31.95
N LYS A 142 15.04 -29.41 33.25
CA LYS A 142 14.79 -28.48 34.35
C LYS A 142 16.08 -28.04 35.04
N LEU A 143 16.21 -26.74 35.29
CA LEU A 143 17.22 -26.12 36.15
C LEU A 143 16.51 -25.32 37.26
N SER A 144 16.89 -25.51 38.52
CA SER A 144 16.41 -24.72 39.68
C SER A 144 17.61 -24.04 40.34
N VAL A 145 17.56 -22.73 40.52
CA VAL A 145 18.62 -21.92 41.11
C VAL A 145 18.08 -21.15 42.31
N PRO A 146 18.62 -21.35 43.53
CA PRO A 146 18.26 -20.54 44.69
C PRO A 146 18.61 -19.07 44.46
N TYR A 147 17.64 -18.17 44.60
CA TYR A 147 17.83 -16.74 44.42
C TYR A 147 16.73 -15.93 45.12
N GLN A 148 17.08 -14.83 45.79
CA GLN A 148 16.15 -14.11 46.66
C GLN A 148 15.17 -13.18 45.90
N ILE A 149 14.31 -13.77 45.07
CA ILE A 149 13.29 -13.09 44.24
C ILE A 149 12.29 -12.28 45.07
N SER A 150 12.02 -12.68 46.32
CA SER A 150 11.08 -11.96 47.21
C SER A 150 11.41 -10.49 47.46
N ARG A 151 12.62 -10.01 47.12
CA ARG A 151 12.99 -8.60 47.22
C ARG A 151 12.56 -7.76 46.02
N ALA A 152 12.28 -8.37 44.88
CA ALA A 152 11.86 -7.70 43.65
C ALA A 152 10.33 -7.68 43.51
N ASN A 153 9.79 -6.59 42.99
CA ASN A 153 8.35 -6.39 42.78
C ASN A 153 7.96 -6.36 41.32
N GLU A 154 8.88 -5.98 40.44
CA GLU A 154 8.62 -5.78 39.03
C GLU A 154 9.82 -6.20 38.20
N VAL A 155 9.57 -6.56 36.93
CA VAL A 155 10.59 -6.99 35.99
C VAL A 155 10.31 -6.42 34.60
N LYS A 156 11.34 -5.91 33.94
CA LYS A 156 11.30 -5.60 32.50
C LYS A 156 11.92 -6.73 31.71
N VAL A 157 11.34 -7.05 30.56
CA VAL A 157 11.78 -8.17 29.71
C VAL A 157 12.06 -7.71 28.29
N SER A 158 13.21 -8.12 27.75
CA SER A 158 13.55 -7.95 26.34
C SER A 158 14.14 -9.24 25.77
N PHE A 159 13.74 -9.60 24.55
CA PHE A 159 14.43 -10.60 23.72
C PHE A 159 15.38 -9.93 22.74
N GLY A 160 16.48 -10.61 22.41
CA GLY A 160 17.51 -10.09 21.53
C GLY A 160 18.24 -8.90 22.14
N LEU A 161 18.40 -7.82 21.36
CA LEU A 161 19.09 -6.61 21.80
C LEU A 161 18.32 -5.98 22.97
N CYS A 162 18.96 -5.83 24.12
CA CYS A 162 18.37 -5.16 25.28
C CYS A 162 18.56 -3.63 25.17
N PRO A 163 17.48 -2.82 25.10
CA PRO A 163 17.59 -1.37 24.98
C PRO A 163 17.54 -0.65 26.33
N PHE A 164 17.51 -1.38 27.45
CA PHE A 164 17.43 -0.78 28.78
C PHE A 164 18.77 -0.11 29.14
N GLU A 165 18.70 1.13 29.61
CA GLU A 165 19.87 1.94 29.97
C GLU A 165 20.76 1.23 30.99
N GLY A 166 22.06 1.14 30.71
CA GLY A 166 23.03 0.43 31.56
C GLY A 166 23.06 -1.09 31.40
N TYR A 167 22.18 -1.68 30.58
CA TYR A 167 22.05 -3.12 30.38
C TYR A 167 22.13 -3.55 28.92
N MET A 168 22.70 -2.72 28.05
CA MET A 168 22.89 -3.07 26.64
C MET A 168 23.95 -4.16 26.49
N LEU A 169 23.61 -5.19 25.71
CA LEU A 169 24.52 -6.24 25.30
C LEU A 169 24.30 -6.55 23.82
N TYR A 170 25.37 -6.50 23.03
CA TYR A 170 25.30 -6.67 21.58
C TYR A 170 25.43 -8.13 21.12
N ASP A 171 26.01 -9.01 21.95
CA ASP A 171 26.11 -10.43 21.67
C ASP A 171 24.79 -11.13 21.97
N ILE A 172 23.96 -11.27 20.94
CA ILE A 172 22.61 -11.84 21.03
C ILE A 172 22.51 -13.05 20.10
N ALA A 173 21.72 -14.06 20.49
CA ALA A 173 21.53 -15.27 19.71
C ALA A 173 20.54 -15.07 18.55
N SER A 174 20.75 -15.78 17.45
CA SER A 174 19.82 -15.83 16.33
C SER A 174 18.71 -16.84 16.61
N VAL A 175 17.49 -16.35 16.85
CA VAL A 175 16.36 -17.18 17.24
C VAL A 175 15.07 -16.70 16.58
N ASN A 176 14.18 -17.64 16.27
CA ASN A 176 12.77 -17.36 16.03
C ASN A 176 12.02 -17.51 17.35
N ILE A 177 11.13 -16.58 17.68
CA ILE A 177 10.33 -16.59 18.92
C ILE A 177 8.85 -16.48 18.56
N ARG A 178 8.00 -17.24 19.24
CA ARG A 178 6.54 -17.11 19.18
C ARG A 178 5.88 -17.50 20.50
N ASP A 179 4.60 -17.19 20.63
CA ASP A 179 3.77 -17.60 21.77
C ASP A 179 4.34 -17.21 23.15
N VAL A 180 4.80 -15.97 23.28
CA VAL A 180 5.28 -15.43 24.56
C VAL A 180 4.09 -15.21 25.49
N LYS A 181 4.04 -15.95 26.59
CA LYS A 181 2.96 -15.93 27.58
C LYS A 181 3.51 -15.59 28.96
N ILE A 182 2.74 -14.81 29.72
CA ILE A 182 3.04 -14.49 31.12
C ILE A 182 1.92 -15.04 31.99
N PHE A 183 2.28 -15.81 33.01
CA PHE A 183 1.36 -16.38 33.98
C PHE A 183 1.64 -15.84 35.38
N ASN A 184 0.58 -15.67 36.17
CA ASN A 184 0.62 -15.56 37.62
C ASN A 184 0.04 -16.85 38.20
N GLY A 185 0.90 -17.74 38.69
CA GLY A 185 0.56 -19.12 39.00
C GLY A 185 -0.05 -19.81 37.77
N LYS A 186 -1.36 -20.12 37.83
CA LYS A 186 -2.10 -20.72 36.71
C LYS A 186 -2.86 -19.72 35.84
N ASN A 187 -2.92 -18.45 36.23
CA ASN A 187 -3.69 -17.43 35.52
C ASN A 187 -2.85 -16.82 34.40
N LEU A 188 -3.34 -16.88 33.16
CA LEU A 188 -2.71 -16.26 31.99
C LEU A 188 -2.97 -14.74 32.02
N LEU A 189 -1.90 -13.94 32.11
CA LEU A 189 -1.97 -12.48 32.14
C LEU A 189 -1.79 -11.86 30.75
N ARG A 190 -0.90 -12.42 29.95
CA ARG A 190 -0.54 -11.92 28.61
C ARG A 190 -0.25 -13.09 27.69
N HIS A 191 -0.55 -12.93 26.40
CA HIS A 191 -0.14 -13.87 25.36
C HIS A 191 0.11 -13.15 24.04
N TRP A 192 1.38 -12.84 23.78
CA TRP A 192 1.86 -12.36 22.49
C TRP A 192 2.16 -13.55 21.58
N LYS A 193 1.25 -13.82 20.64
CA LYS A 193 1.50 -14.84 19.61
C LYS A 193 2.59 -14.44 18.62
N LEU A 194 2.72 -13.13 18.35
CA LEU A 194 3.60 -12.55 17.33
C LEU A 194 3.19 -12.93 15.89
N GLU A 195 1.89 -13.05 15.65
CA GLU A 195 1.28 -13.36 14.34
C GLU A 195 0.62 -12.14 13.67
N LYS A 196 0.40 -11.06 14.42
CA LYS A 196 -0.18 -9.80 13.93
C LYS A 196 0.68 -8.60 14.32
N HIS A 197 0.81 -7.62 13.45
CA HIS A 197 1.63 -6.43 13.70
C HIS A 197 1.20 -5.17 12.95
N ASP A 198 1.64 -4.01 13.45
CA ASP A 198 1.62 -2.70 12.76
C ASP A 198 3.05 -2.24 12.38
N GLU A 199 3.85 -3.20 11.91
CA GLU A 199 5.30 -3.14 11.72
C GLU A 199 6.11 -3.23 13.02
N LYS A 200 5.87 -2.32 13.98
CA LYS A 200 6.70 -2.19 15.19
C LYS A 200 6.04 -2.70 16.46
N HIS A 201 4.76 -3.00 16.44
CA HIS A 201 4.04 -3.51 17.60
C HIS A 201 3.29 -4.78 17.27
N SER A 202 3.15 -5.66 18.26
CA SER A 202 2.29 -6.84 18.19
C SER A 202 1.44 -6.93 19.46
N PRO A 203 0.11 -6.88 19.39
CA PRO A 203 -0.76 -6.92 20.56
C PRO A 203 -0.81 -8.31 21.19
N ASP A 204 -0.95 -8.34 22.52
CA ASP A 204 -1.27 -9.57 23.23
C ASP A 204 -2.77 -9.92 23.08
N SER A 205 -3.08 -11.22 23.05
CA SER A 205 -4.45 -11.70 22.84
C SER A 205 -5.37 -11.64 24.06
N VAL A 206 -4.85 -11.33 25.25
CA VAL A 206 -5.61 -11.26 26.51
C VAL A 206 -6.05 -9.83 26.81
N ALA A 207 -5.11 -8.87 26.76
CA ALA A 207 -5.34 -7.49 27.19
C ALA A 207 -5.07 -6.44 26.09
N GLN A 208 -4.71 -6.85 24.86
CA GLN A 208 -4.33 -5.96 23.75
C GLN A 208 -3.14 -5.03 24.06
N VAL A 209 -2.31 -5.39 25.04
CA VAL A 209 -1.08 -4.68 25.37
C VAL A 209 -0.01 -5.04 24.34
N PRO A 210 0.60 -4.06 23.65
CA PRO A 210 1.58 -4.35 22.61
C PRO A 210 2.93 -4.79 23.19
N ALA A 211 3.56 -5.76 22.54
CA ALA A 211 5.01 -5.89 22.55
C ALA A 211 5.59 -4.93 21.50
N VAL A 212 6.73 -4.31 21.80
CA VAL A 212 7.40 -3.31 20.95
C VAL A 212 8.63 -3.95 20.33
N VAL A 213 8.77 -3.80 19.01
CA VAL A 213 9.86 -4.40 18.24
C VAL A 213 10.66 -3.31 17.53
N THR A 214 11.99 -3.39 17.65
CA THR A 214 12.91 -2.63 16.80
C THR A 214 13.51 -3.56 15.75
N ASN A 215 13.68 -3.06 14.53
CA ASN A 215 14.18 -3.84 13.40
C ASN A 215 13.45 -5.19 13.22
N PRO A 216 12.11 -5.18 13.08
CA PRO A 216 11.31 -6.38 13.01
C PRO A 216 11.67 -7.23 11.78
N ARG A 217 11.48 -8.54 11.91
CA ARG A 217 11.38 -9.46 10.78
C ARG A 217 10.33 -10.52 11.14
N TRP A 218 9.08 -10.22 10.80
CA TRP A 218 7.95 -11.10 11.08
C TRP A 218 8.02 -12.31 10.15
N ILE A 219 7.86 -13.51 10.72
CA ILE A 219 7.95 -14.75 9.96
C ILE A 219 6.73 -14.88 9.03
N ILE A 220 5.57 -14.41 9.48
CA ILE A 220 4.31 -14.50 8.71
C ILE A 220 4.33 -13.67 7.42
N ASP A 221 5.16 -12.61 7.35
CA ASP A 221 5.27 -11.74 6.18
C ASP A 221 5.75 -12.49 4.92
N ILE A 222 6.40 -13.65 5.05
CA ILE A 222 6.84 -14.45 3.90
C ILE A 222 5.67 -14.98 3.04
N TYR A 223 4.46 -15.01 3.60
CA TYR A 223 3.22 -15.40 2.92
C TYR A 223 2.47 -14.21 2.31
N ALA A 224 2.98 -12.99 2.51
CA ALA A 224 2.43 -11.76 1.94
C ALA A 224 3.49 -10.91 1.20
N THR A 225 4.76 -11.28 1.22
CA THR A 225 5.86 -10.49 0.65
C THR A 225 6.50 -11.22 -0.50
N TRP A 226 6.55 -10.57 -1.67
CA TRP A 226 7.25 -11.10 -2.84
C TRP A 226 8.76 -10.97 -2.70
N GLU A 227 9.49 -12.02 -3.06
CA GLU A 227 10.95 -12.00 -3.20
C GLU A 227 11.31 -11.98 -4.69
N LYS A 228 12.09 -10.99 -5.14
CA LYS A 228 12.66 -10.99 -6.51
C LYS A 228 13.77 -12.02 -6.59
N ILE A 229 13.57 -13.08 -7.38
CA ILE A 229 14.51 -14.20 -7.50
C ILE A 229 15.30 -14.21 -8.82
N TYR A 230 14.89 -13.39 -9.79
CA TYR A 230 15.55 -13.30 -11.09
C TYR A 230 15.25 -11.95 -11.76
N SER A 231 16.23 -11.39 -12.47
CA SER A 231 16.06 -10.25 -13.39
C SER A 231 17.04 -10.38 -14.54
N LYS A 232 16.62 -10.11 -15.77
CA LYS A 232 17.50 -10.16 -16.95
C LYS A 232 17.01 -9.26 -18.08
N HIS A 233 17.96 -8.62 -18.76
CA HIS A 233 17.71 -7.99 -20.05
C HIS A 233 17.53 -9.06 -21.14
N ILE A 234 16.48 -8.89 -21.92
CA ILE A 234 16.06 -9.84 -22.95
C ILE A 234 15.76 -9.11 -24.26
N LYS A 235 15.52 -9.86 -25.33
CA LYS A 235 15.08 -9.30 -26.61
C LYS A 235 13.59 -8.95 -26.54
N GLU A 236 13.21 -7.87 -27.24
CA GLU A 236 11.85 -7.28 -27.27
C GLU A 236 10.71 -8.32 -27.37
N ASN A 237 10.84 -9.33 -28.24
CA ASN A 237 9.81 -10.34 -28.49
C ASN A 237 10.09 -11.72 -27.87
N SER A 238 10.81 -11.77 -26.75
CA SER A 238 11.00 -13.04 -26.03
C SER A 238 9.67 -13.65 -25.57
N LEU A 239 9.63 -14.97 -25.51
CA LEU A 239 8.44 -15.73 -25.13
C LEU A 239 8.64 -16.45 -23.80
N PHE A 240 7.56 -16.66 -23.06
CA PHE A 240 7.62 -17.24 -21.72
C PHE A 240 6.66 -18.42 -21.54
N ALA A 241 7.11 -19.44 -20.83
CA ALA A 241 6.28 -20.54 -20.38
C ALA A 241 6.75 -21.06 -19.02
N PHE A 242 5.88 -21.77 -18.32
CA PHE A 242 6.18 -22.33 -17.01
C PHE A 242 5.82 -23.81 -16.97
N ASN A 243 6.75 -24.62 -16.47
CA ASN A 243 6.51 -26.01 -16.13
C ASN A 243 6.15 -26.14 -14.64
N PRO A 244 4.86 -26.34 -14.32
CA PRO A 244 4.39 -26.41 -12.93
C PRO A 244 4.83 -27.67 -12.18
N ASN A 245 5.30 -28.71 -12.89
CA ASN A 245 5.74 -29.96 -12.28
C ASN A 245 7.18 -29.88 -11.76
N GLN A 246 7.98 -28.96 -12.31
CA GLN A 246 9.41 -28.84 -12.01
C GLN A 246 9.82 -27.44 -11.50
N GLY A 247 8.89 -26.48 -11.44
CA GLY A 247 9.21 -25.11 -11.05
C GLY A 247 10.13 -24.39 -12.06
N VAL A 248 10.08 -24.78 -13.35
CA VAL A 248 10.99 -24.25 -14.39
C VAL A 248 10.29 -23.23 -15.27
N ILE A 249 10.90 -22.05 -15.41
CA ILE A 249 10.47 -21.00 -16.33
C ILE A 249 11.33 -21.06 -17.59
N TYR A 250 10.69 -21.06 -18.75
CA TYR A 250 11.33 -21.04 -20.06
C TYR A 250 11.26 -19.63 -20.65
N ILE A 251 12.38 -19.14 -21.17
CA ILE A 251 12.47 -17.87 -21.90
C ILE A 251 13.08 -18.16 -23.27
N ALA A 252 12.25 -18.13 -24.32
CA ALA A 252 12.68 -18.39 -25.69
C ALA A 252 13.02 -17.08 -26.41
N SER A 253 14.16 -17.03 -27.09
CA SER A 253 14.55 -15.86 -27.87
C SER A 253 13.74 -15.76 -29.17
N PRO A 254 13.39 -14.53 -29.62
CA PRO A 254 12.59 -14.34 -30.83
C PRO A 254 13.31 -14.77 -32.12
N ASP A 255 14.65 -14.82 -32.11
CA ASP A 255 15.44 -15.31 -33.24
C ASP A 255 15.58 -16.85 -33.28
N SER A 256 14.91 -17.56 -32.37
CA SER A 256 14.94 -19.02 -32.24
C SER A 256 16.32 -19.63 -31.94
N LYS A 257 17.32 -18.82 -31.58
CA LYS A 257 18.70 -19.30 -31.36
C LYS A 257 18.98 -19.74 -29.94
N GLU A 258 18.18 -19.28 -28.98
CA GLU A 258 18.43 -19.49 -27.55
C GLU A 258 17.14 -19.83 -26.82
N LEU A 259 17.23 -20.81 -25.92
CA LEU A 259 16.21 -21.12 -24.93
C LEU A 259 16.85 -21.11 -23.54
N ILE A 260 16.45 -20.16 -22.70
CA ILE A 260 16.86 -20.10 -21.31
C ILE A 260 15.88 -20.92 -20.48
N THR A 261 16.39 -21.73 -19.56
CA THR A 261 15.61 -22.41 -18.52
C THR A 261 16.05 -21.90 -17.16
N PHE A 262 15.11 -21.44 -16.35
CA PHE A 262 15.36 -20.98 -15.00
C PHE A 262 14.62 -21.89 -14.01
N ASP A 263 15.37 -22.64 -13.20
CA ASP A 263 14.83 -23.39 -12.06
C ASP A 263 14.58 -22.39 -10.93
N ALA A 264 13.30 -22.12 -10.64
CA ALA A 264 12.89 -21.04 -9.76
C ALA A 264 13.18 -21.31 -8.28
N ASP A 265 13.17 -22.58 -7.86
CA ASP A 265 13.50 -22.94 -6.48
C ASP A 265 15.02 -22.97 -6.25
N LYS A 266 15.78 -23.61 -7.16
CA LYS A 266 17.25 -23.64 -7.08
C LYS A 266 17.93 -22.33 -7.50
N ARG A 267 17.16 -21.38 -8.04
CA ARG A 267 17.62 -20.10 -8.59
C ARG A 267 18.75 -20.28 -9.61
N LYS A 268 18.60 -21.29 -10.48
CA LYS A 268 19.64 -21.69 -11.42
C LYS A 268 19.19 -21.47 -12.86
N GLU A 269 19.92 -20.64 -13.57
CA GLU A 269 19.80 -20.47 -15.01
C GLU A 269 20.63 -21.52 -15.76
N ASN A 270 20.07 -22.07 -16.84
CA ASN A 270 20.82 -22.75 -17.89
C ASN A 270 20.39 -22.19 -19.25
N ILE A 271 21.32 -22.22 -20.22
CA ILE A 271 21.10 -21.74 -21.58
C ILE A 271 21.26 -22.90 -22.54
N ILE A 272 20.28 -23.08 -23.43
CA ILE A 272 20.30 -24.07 -24.51
C ILE A 272 20.46 -23.31 -25.83
N ALA A 273 21.59 -23.55 -26.51
CA ALA A 273 21.82 -23.07 -27.87
C ALA A 273 21.02 -23.94 -28.84
N VAL A 274 20.02 -23.36 -29.49
CA VAL A 274 19.12 -24.07 -30.40
C VAL A 274 19.86 -24.40 -31.70
N LYS A 275 19.84 -25.67 -32.10
CA LYS A 275 20.60 -26.18 -33.25
C LYS A 275 19.89 -25.95 -34.59
N SER A 276 18.57 -26.07 -34.62
CA SER A 276 17.78 -25.90 -35.86
C SER A 276 16.30 -25.63 -35.61
N GLY A 277 15.58 -25.26 -36.67
CA GLY A 277 14.17 -24.90 -36.64
C GLY A 277 13.91 -23.50 -36.08
N ILE A 278 12.64 -23.09 -36.11
CA ILE A 278 12.18 -21.79 -35.63
C ILE A 278 10.93 -21.88 -34.75
N ILE A 279 10.75 -20.89 -33.89
CA ILE A 279 9.48 -20.67 -33.16
C ILE A 279 8.34 -20.35 -34.15
N ALA A 280 7.10 -20.56 -33.72
CA ALA A 280 5.92 -20.19 -34.51
C ALA A 280 5.50 -18.72 -34.28
N ALA A 281 5.82 -18.19 -33.11
CA ALA A 281 5.46 -16.84 -32.70
C ALA A 281 6.23 -15.76 -33.46
N ASN A 282 5.57 -14.63 -33.70
CA ASN A 282 6.15 -13.39 -34.20
C ASN A 282 5.96 -12.19 -33.25
N ALA A 283 5.25 -12.42 -32.14
CA ALA A 283 5.00 -11.46 -31.08
C ALA A 283 5.25 -12.11 -29.70
N PRO A 284 5.36 -11.33 -28.61
CA PRO A 284 5.57 -11.85 -27.27
C PRO A 284 4.46 -12.82 -26.83
N ASN A 285 4.74 -13.61 -25.78
CA ASN A 285 3.73 -14.35 -25.01
C ASN A 285 2.97 -15.46 -25.75
N GLN A 286 3.58 -16.03 -26.78
CA GLN A 286 3.05 -17.17 -27.54
C GLN A 286 3.89 -18.45 -27.33
N LEU A 287 4.17 -18.76 -26.07
CA LEU A 287 4.85 -19.97 -25.62
C LEU A 287 4.05 -20.63 -24.50
N PHE A 288 3.94 -21.94 -24.54
CA PHE A 288 3.17 -22.71 -23.59
C PHE A 288 3.85 -24.05 -23.30
N TYR A 289 3.88 -24.42 -22.03
CA TYR A 289 4.33 -25.74 -21.62
C TYR A 289 3.11 -26.60 -21.30
N ASN A 290 2.94 -27.70 -22.03
CA ASN A 290 1.86 -28.64 -21.78
C ASN A 290 2.29 -29.66 -20.71
N PRO A 291 1.71 -29.62 -19.49
CA PRO A 291 2.10 -30.54 -18.42
C PRO A 291 1.63 -31.98 -18.67
N VAL A 292 0.62 -32.20 -19.52
CA VAL A 292 0.09 -33.53 -19.85
C VAL A 292 1.03 -34.26 -20.81
N SER A 293 1.49 -33.57 -21.85
CA SER A 293 2.40 -34.17 -22.85
C SER A 293 3.88 -33.93 -22.55
N ASN A 294 4.22 -33.15 -21.51
CA ASN A 294 5.58 -32.77 -21.13
C ASN A 294 6.36 -32.13 -22.31
N LYS A 295 5.70 -31.21 -23.03
CA LYS A 295 6.22 -30.58 -24.26
C LYS A 295 6.10 -29.06 -24.20
N LEU A 296 7.09 -28.38 -24.77
CA LEU A 296 7.11 -26.93 -24.92
C LEU A 296 6.67 -26.54 -26.34
N PHE A 297 5.61 -25.77 -26.44
CA PHE A 297 4.98 -25.32 -27.68
C PHE A 297 5.18 -23.81 -27.85
N SER A 298 5.64 -23.40 -29.02
CA SER A 298 5.42 -22.06 -29.54
C SER A 298 4.23 -22.10 -30.51
N TYR A 299 3.38 -21.09 -30.48
CA TYR A 299 2.21 -20.99 -31.36
C TYR A 299 2.10 -19.60 -31.98
N ASN A 300 1.22 -19.47 -32.96
CA ASN A 300 0.80 -18.19 -33.52
C ASN A 300 -0.73 -18.10 -33.40
N LEU A 301 -1.28 -16.92 -33.07
CA LEU A 301 -2.73 -16.72 -32.94
C LEU A 301 -3.40 -16.24 -34.24
N ASP A 302 -2.60 -15.71 -35.16
CA ASP A 302 -3.05 -15.14 -36.43
C ASP A 302 -2.98 -16.19 -37.54
N GLU A 303 -2.06 -17.15 -37.43
CA GLU A 303 -1.81 -18.21 -38.40
C GLU A 303 -1.88 -19.61 -37.76
N ASN A 304 -2.23 -20.62 -38.55
CA ASN A 304 -2.29 -22.03 -38.13
C ASN A 304 -0.88 -22.66 -38.02
N ILE A 305 0.03 -22.00 -37.31
CA ILE A 305 1.44 -22.37 -37.16
C ILE A 305 1.71 -22.71 -35.70
N VAL A 306 2.31 -23.88 -35.47
CA VAL A 306 2.73 -24.38 -34.16
C VAL A 306 4.10 -25.02 -34.32
N SER A 307 4.98 -24.80 -33.34
CA SER A 307 6.32 -25.37 -33.26
C SER A 307 6.51 -26.02 -31.89
N VAL A 308 7.04 -27.25 -31.86
CA VAL A 308 7.36 -27.95 -30.62
C VAL A 308 8.87 -28.01 -30.46
N PHE A 309 9.36 -27.76 -29.26
CA PHE A 309 10.78 -27.91 -28.96
C PHE A 309 11.10 -29.36 -28.61
N ASN A 310 12.10 -29.93 -29.29
CA ASN A 310 12.65 -31.23 -28.97
C ASN A 310 13.93 -31.05 -28.12
N PRO A 311 13.92 -31.44 -26.83
CA PRO A 311 15.08 -31.25 -25.96
C PRO A 311 16.26 -32.18 -26.27
N VAL A 312 16.04 -33.30 -26.97
CA VAL A 312 17.11 -34.25 -27.34
C VAL A 312 17.92 -33.72 -28.51
N SER A 313 17.24 -33.19 -29.54
CA SER A 313 17.90 -32.59 -30.70
C SER A 313 18.16 -31.09 -30.54
N GLU A 314 17.73 -30.49 -29.43
CA GLU A 314 17.80 -29.05 -29.14
C GLU A 314 17.31 -28.19 -30.32
N SER A 315 16.16 -28.57 -30.89
CA SER A 315 15.64 -27.98 -32.13
C SER A 315 14.13 -27.80 -32.08
N TRP A 316 13.65 -26.78 -32.80
CA TRP A 316 12.24 -26.55 -33.04
C TRP A 316 11.76 -27.36 -34.25
N GLU A 317 10.52 -27.85 -34.22
CA GLU A 317 9.96 -28.64 -35.33
C GLU A 317 9.55 -27.80 -36.55
N ASN A 318 9.23 -26.52 -36.37
CA ASN A 318 8.76 -25.64 -37.45
C ASN A 318 9.93 -25.05 -38.27
N ASN A 319 9.70 -24.86 -39.57
CA ASN A 319 10.62 -24.18 -40.50
C ASN A 319 9.95 -23.05 -41.30
N THR A 320 8.66 -22.76 -41.03
CA THR A 320 7.88 -21.74 -41.72
C THR A 320 7.75 -20.49 -40.87
N LYS A 321 8.25 -19.35 -41.35
CA LYS A 321 8.10 -18.07 -40.65
C LYS A 321 6.67 -17.56 -40.76
N SER A 322 6.18 -16.95 -39.69
CA SER A 322 4.93 -16.20 -39.70
C SER A 322 5.04 -14.97 -40.61
N LEU A 323 3.97 -14.66 -41.33
CA LEU A 323 3.90 -13.57 -42.30
C LEU A 323 2.89 -12.49 -41.93
N LEU A 324 1.90 -12.80 -41.08
CA LEU A 324 0.87 -11.85 -40.67
C LEU A 324 1.36 -10.95 -39.53
N GLU A 325 0.89 -9.71 -39.50
CA GLU A 325 1.05 -8.87 -38.31
C GLU A 325 0.17 -9.37 -37.16
N HIS A 326 0.65 -9.21 -35.92
CA HIS A 326 -0.03 -9.73 -34.75
C HIS A 326 -1.26 -8.89 -34.37
N ALA A 327 -2.44 -9.53 -34.25
CA ALA A 327 -3.71 -8.85 -34.00
C ALA A 327 -4.18 -8.86 -32.53
N TYR A 328 -3.47 -9.54 -31.63
CA TYR A 328 -3.97 -9.90 -30.30
C TYR A 328 -3.02 -9.49 -29.16
N TRP A 329 -2.45 -8.28 -29.21
CA TRP A 329 -1.59 -7.76 -28.14
C TRP A 329 -2.33 -7.75 -26.80
N ASN A 330 -1.64 -8.19 -25.74
CA ASN A 330 -2.17 -8.31 -24.37
C ASN A 330 -3.46 -9.16 -24.28
N ASN A 331 -3.60 -10.16 -25.14
CA ASN A 331 -4.62 -11.18 -24.95
C ASN A 331 -4.28 -12.07 -23.74
N SER A 332 -5.30 -12.67 -23.15
CA SER A 332 -5.12 -13.71 -22.14
C SER A 332 -5.07 -15.09 -22.81
N VAL A 333 -4.38 -16.06 -22.21
CA VAL A 333 -4.35 -17.45 -22.69
C VAL A 333 -4.44 -18.43 -21.53
N SER A 334 -5.43 -19.31 -21.59
CA SER A 334 -5.67 -20.39 -20.64
C SER A 334 -5.60 -21.75 -21.32
N PHE A 335 -5.04 -22.75 -20.63
CA PHE A 335 -5.02 -24.13 -21.11
C PHE A 335 -6.28 -24.87 -20.67
N SER A 336 -6.92 -25.59 -21.59
CA SER A 336 -8.02 -26.51 -21.32
C SER A 336 -7.49 -27.94 -21.21
N PRO A 337 -7.44 -28.54 -20.01
CA PRO A 337 -7.01 -29.94 -19.86
C PRO A 337 -7.96 -30.94 -20.53
N SER A 338 -9.24 -30.59 -20.66
CA SER A 338 -10.29 -31.49 -21.17
C SER A 338 -10.05 -31.95 -22.62
N ASP A 339 -9.42 -31.11 -23.43
CA ASP A 339 -9.17 -31.35 -24.85
C ASP A 339 -7.78 -30.90 -25.31
N SER A 340 -6.90 -30.53 -24.37
CA SER A 340 -5.55 -30.02 -24.62
C SER A 340 -5.48 -28.78 -25.53
N SER A 341 -6.55 -27.99 -25.60
CA SER A 341 -6.57 -26.75 -26.38
C SER A 341 -6.06 -25.55 -25.58
N LEU A 342 -5.54 -24.55 -26.29
CA LEU A 342 -5.27 -23.22 -25.75
C LEU A 342 -6.43 -22.31 -26.11
N VAL A 343 -6.99 -21.65 -25.10
CA VAL A 343 -8.10 -20.72 -25.24
C VAL A 343 -7.58 -19.32 -24.98
N SER A 344 -7.61 -18.47 -26.00
CA SER A 344 -7.25 -17.07 -25.93
C SER A 344 -8.50 -16.20 -25.92
N PHE A 345 -8.49 -15.13 -25.13
CA PHE A 345 -9.58 -14.16 -25.08
C PHE A 345 -9.06 -12.73 -25.19
N GLY A 346 -9.76 -11.94 -26.01
CA GLY A 346 -9.57 -10.50 -26.16
C GLY A 346 -8.25 -10.13 -26.84
N GLY A 347 -7.79 -8.91 -26.56
CA GLY A 347 -6.56 -8.35 -27.10
C GLY A 347 -6.79 -7.08 -27.91
N TYR A 348 -5.69 -6.53 -28.38
CA TYR A 348 -5.66 -5.30 -29.15
C TYR A 348 -4.81 -5.48 -30.43
N GLY A 349 -5.29 -4.96 -31.55
CA GLY A 349 -4.57 -4.98 -32.81
C GLY A 349 -5.30 -4.16 -33.87
N PHE A 350 -4.55 -3.62 -34.84
CA PHE A 350 -5.11 -2.82 -35.93
C PHE A 350 -6.09 -1.71 -35.46
N TYR A 351 -5.70 -0.99 -34.40
CA TYR A 351 -6.48 0.08 -33.77
C TYR A 351 -7.82 -0.38 -33.16
N LYS A 352 -7.96 -1.67 -32.85
CA LYS A 352 -9.18 -2.26 -32.28
C LYS A 352 -8.90 -3.15 -31.09
N TYR A 353 -9.70 -2.96 -30.04
CA TYR A 353 -9.91 -3.96 -29.00
C TYR A 353 -10.90 -5.01 -29.51
N ASN A 354 -10.75 -6.27 -29.10
CA ASN A 354 -11.68 -7.33 -29.47
C ASN A 354 -12.20 -8.10 -28.24
N ASN A 355 -13.27 -8.85 -28.43
CA ASN A 355 -13.87 -9.80 -27.48
C ASN A 355 -13.94 -11.18 -28.14
N GLU A 356 -12.94 -11.49 -28.96
CA GLU A 356 -12.85 -12.76 -29.67
C GLU A 356 -12.34 -13.85 -28.72
N LEU A 357 -12.89 -15.04 -28.91
CA LEU A 357 -12.44 -16.27 -28.30
C LEU A 357 -11.73 -17.10 -29.38
N LEU A 358 -10.44 -17.37 -29.19
CA LEU A 358 -9.66 -18.23 -30.08
C LEU A 358 -9.36 -19.54 -29.38
N ARG A 359 -9.70 -20.65 -30.02
CA ARG A 359 -9.38 -21.99 -29.54
C ARG A 359 -8.39 -22.65 -30.47
N LEU A 360 -7.14 -22.71 -30.05
CA LEU A 360 -6.05 -23.36 -30.74
C LEU A 360 -5.96 -24.83 -30.29
N ASP A 361 -6.03 -25.75 -31.24
CA ASP A 361 -5.67 -27.16 -31.06
C ASP A 361 -4.21 -27.34 -31.52
N PRO A 362 -3.24 -27.47 -30.59
CA PRO A 362 -1.83 -27.56 -30.97
C PRO A 362 -1.51 -28.83 -31.76
N SER A 363 -2.28 -29.91 -31.56
CA SER A 363 -2.07 -31.19 -32.22
C SER A 363 -2.55 -31.17 -33.66
N ARG A 364 -3.70 -30.54 -33.92
CA ARG A 364 -4.25 -30.37 -35.27
C ARG A 364 -3.70 -29.16 -36.02
N LYS A 365 -2.96 -28.28 -35.34
CA LYS A 365 -2.47 -27.00 -35.88
C LYS A 365 -3.63 -26.17 -36.46
N SER A 366 -4.72 -26.05 -35.72
CA SER A 366 -5.93 -25.36 -36.19
C SER A 366 -6.48 -24.42 -35.13
N ILE A 367 -6.90 -23.24 -35.55
CA ILE A 367 -7.55 -22.23 -34.71
C ILE A 367 -9.01 -22.11 -35.10
N LYS A 368 -9.90 -22.17 -34.11
CA LYS A 368 -11.31 -21.77 -34.24
C LYS A 368 -11.50 -20.41 -33.59
N LYS A 369 -12.28 -19.54 -34.23
CA LYS A 369 -12.59 -18.19 -33.74
C LYS A 369 -14.10 -18.05 -33.53
N SER A 370 -14.47 -17.45 -32.41
CA SER A 370 -15.83 -17.04 -32.08
C SER A 370 -15.79 -15.70 -31.33
N THR A 371 -16.95 -15.13 -31.02
CA THR A 371 -17.08 -13.81 -30.37
C THR A 371 -17.99 -13.93 -29.16
N LEU A 372 -17.64 -13.27 -28.06
CA LEU A 372 -18.45 -13.20 -26.84
C LEU A 372 -19.14 -11.82 -26.75
N PRO A 373 -20.32 -11.63 -27.39
CA PRO A 373 -20.94 -10.31 -27.55
C PRO A 373 -21.37 -9.66 -26.22
N ASP A 374 -21.63 -10.46 -25.19
CA ASP A 374 -22.04 -9.98 -23.86
C ASP A 374 -20.87 -9.33 -23.09
N ILE A 375 -19.62 -9.56 -23.52
CA ILE A 375 -18.43 -8.97 -22.93
C ILE A 375 -17.91 -7.87 -23.88
N SER A 376 -17.76 -6.66 -23.36
CA SER A 376 -17.24 -5.55 -24.17
C SER A 376 -15.79 -5.81 -24.61
N PRO A 377 -15.40 -5.42 -25.84
CA PRO A 377 -14.03 -5.57 -26.34
C PRO A 377 -12.95 -4.96 -25.43
N ARG A 378 -11.86 -5.71 -25.21
CA ARG A 378 -10.80 -5.36 -24.25
C ARG A 378 -9.50 -6.15 -24.44
N HIS A 379 -8.40 -5.62 -23.92
CA HIS A 379 -7.15 -6.35 -23.68
C HIS A 379 -6.81 -6.38 -22.18
N SER A 380 -5.74 -7.07 -21.81
CA SER A 380 -5.25 -7.18 -20.42
C SER A 380 -6.31 -7.70 -19.45
N SER A 381 -7.13 -8.65 -19.89
CA SER A 381 -8.05 -9.38 -19.00
C SER A 381 -7.32 -10.55 -18.34
N SER A 382 -7.69 -10.88 -17.11
CA SER A 382 -7.27 -12.15 -16.51
C SER A 382 -8.21 -13.27 -16.93
N THR A 383 -7.66 -14.44 -17.26
CA THR A 383 -8.45 -15.66 -17.46
C THR A 383 -7.91 -16.87 -16.73
N VAL A 384 -8.82 -17.80 -16.43
CA VAL A 384 -8.49 -19.18 -16.01
C VAL A 384 -9.60 -20.12 -16.46
N ILE A 385 -9.25 -21.37 -16.75
CA ILE A 385 -10.23 -22.43 -17.02
C ILE A 385 -10.31 -23.34 -15.80
N VAL A 386 -11.53 -23.52 -15.31
CA VAL A 386 -11.86 -24.52 -14.28
C VAL A 386 -12.89 -25.46 -14.88
N ASN A 387 -12.52 -26.73 -15.03
CA ASN A 387 -13.31 -27.71 -15.79
C ASN A 387 -13.57 -27.23 -17.23
N ASN A 388 -14.83 -26.96 -17.58
CA ASN A 388 -15.25 -26.47 -18.90
C ASN A 388 -15.73 -25.00 -18.85
N THR A 389 -15.39 -24.27 -17.79
CA THR A 389 -15.78 -22.88 -17.60
C THR A 389 -14.55 -21.99 -17.66
N LEU A 390 -14.57 -21.03 -18.58
CA LEU A 390 -13.60 -19.93 -18.65
C LEU A 390 -14.09 -18.78 -17.78
N TYR A 391 -13.31 -18.41 -16.77
CA TYR A 391 -13.54 -17.21 -15.99
C TYR A 391 -12.75 -16.05 -16.58
N ILE A 392 -13.37 -14.87 -16.65
CA ILE A 392 -12.79 -13.68 -17.27
C ILE A 392 -13.00 -12.50 -16.32
N TYR A 393 -11.92 -11.85 -15.90
CA TYR A 393 -11.94 -10.68 -15.03
C TYR A 393 -11.26 -9.47 -15.68
N GLY A 394 -11.96 -8.33 -15.62
CA GLY A 394 -11.42 -7.00 -15.89
C GLY A 394 -10.83 -6.78 -17.28
N GLY A 395 -9.87 -5.84 -17.36
CA GLY A 395 -9.14 -5.44 -18.56
C GLY A 395 -9.41 -4.00 -19.02
N TRP A 396 -8.80 -3.59 -20.12
CA TRP A 396 -8.89 -2.23 -20.68
C TRP A 396 -9.56 -2.23 -22.05
N GLY A 397 -10.55 -1.36 -22.25
CA GLY A 397 -11.17 -1.18 -23.57
C GLY A 397 -12.45 -0.35 -23.54
N ASN A 398 -13.30 -0.49 -24.56
CA ASN A 398 -14.59 0.19 -24.65
C ASN A 398 -15.63 -0.67 -25.40
N LYS A 399 -16.90 -0.28 -25.27
CA LYS A 399 -18.05 -1.02 -25.81
C LYS A 399 -17.99 -1.28 -27.33
N THR A 400 -17.35 -0.41 -28.11
CA THR A 400 -17.31 -0.56 -29.58
C THR A 400 -16.01 -1.19 -30.06
N GLY A 401 -15.02 -1.38 -29.19
CA GLY A 401 -13.67 -1.82 -29.52
C GLY A 401 -12.83 -0.82 -30.31
N ARG A 402 -13.27 0.42 -30.52
CA ARG A 402 -12.54 1.41 -31.33
C ARG A 402 -11.55 2.17 -30.46
N GLN A 403 -10.26 2.18 -30.80
CA GLN A 403 -9.23 2.84 -29.98
C GLN A 403 -9.47 4.35 -29.82
N GLU A 404 -9.97 5.02 -30.86
CA GLU A 404 -10.20 6.46 -30.90
C GLU A 404 -11.36 6.96 -30.03
N LEU A 405 -12.08 6.04 -29.37
CA LEU A 405 -13.08 6.39 -28.37
C LEU A 405 -12.44 6.48 -26.98
N SER A 406 -13.25 6.61 -25.92
CA SER A 406 -12.77 6.66 -24.54
C SER A 406 -12.71 5.25 -23.94
N PRO A 407 -11.57 4.53 -23.98
CA PRO A 407 -11.40 3.29 -23.24
C PRO A 407 -11.33 3.54 -21.73
N ARG A 408 -11.57 2.48 -20.95
CA ARG A 408 -11.52 2.49 -19.49
C ARG A 408 -11.11 1.13 -18.95
N ASN A 409 -10.73 1.10 -17.67
CA ASN A 409 -10.65 -0.12 -16.89
C ASN A 409 -12.03 -0.72 -16.67
N TYR A 410 -12.15 -2.03 -16.87
CA TYR A 410 -13.30 -2.83 -16.49
C TYR A 410 -13.04 -3.54 -15.17
N TYR A 411 -14.05 -3.55 -14.29
CA TYR A 411 -14.06 -4.26 -13.00
C TYR A 411 -15.26 -5.22 -12.94
N ASP A 412 -15.44 -6.00 -13.99
CA ASP A 412 -16.49 -7.00 -14.16
C ASP A 412 -15.89 -8.41 -14.18
N PHE A 413 -16.67 -9.37 -13.68
CA PHE A 413 -16.28 -10.78 -13.61
C PHE A 413 -17.33 -11.66 -14.28
N TYR A 414 -16.89 -12.53 -15.19
CA TYR A 414 -17.75 -13.41 -15.97
C TYR A 414 -17.34 -14.87 -15.84
N SER A 415 -18.32 -15.74 -16.09
CA SER A 415 -18.10 -17.15 -16.39
C SER A 415 -18.65 -17.45 -17.79
N VAL A 416 -17.90 -18.23 -18.57
CA VAL A 416 -18.23 -18.61 -19.95
C VAL A 416 -18.14 -20.12 -20.07
N ASN A 417 -19.23 -20.77 -20.46
CA ASN A 417 -19.24 -22.20 -20.70
C ASN A 417 -18.57 -22.51 -22.05
N LEU A 418 -17.42 -23.18 -22.07
CA LEU A 418 -16.62 -23.42 -23.28
C LEU A 418 -17.23 -24.44 -24.27
N LEU A 419 -18.32 -25.11 -23.91
CA LEU A 419 -19.06 -26.02 -24.80
C LEU A 419 -20.18 -25.31 -25.55
N THR A 420 -20.80 -24.32 -24.92
CA THR A 420 -21.99 -23.60 -25.44
C THR A 420 -21.72 -22.13 -25.76
N GLU A 421 -20.58 -21.61 -25.32
CA GLU A 421 -20.20 -20.18 -25.33
C GLU A 421 -21.19 -19.27 -24.59
N GLN A 422 -22.06 -19.85 -23.75
CA GLN A 422 -22.97 -19.08 -22.92
C GLN A 422 -22.18 -18.27 -21.89
N THR A 423 -22.41 -16.95 -21.90
CA THR A 423 -21.74 -15.99 -21.01
C THR A 423 -22.68 -15.60 -19.88
N ASN A 424 -22.18 -15.65 -18.64
CA ASN A 424 -22.88 -15.19 -17.45
C ASN A 424 -22.02 -14.17 -16.71
N LYS A 425 -22.51 -12.94 -16.51
CA LYS A 425 -21.89 -11.96 -15.62
C LYS A 425 -22.13 -12.38 -14.18
N LEU A 426 -21.05 -12.54 -13.41
CA LEU A 426 -21.10 -12.87 -11.98
C LEU A 426 -21.35 -11.60 -11.16
N TRP A 427 -20.55 -10.57 -11.40
CA TRP A 427 -20.72 -9.24 -10.80
C TRP A 427 -19.92 -8.17 -11.58
N GLU A 428 -20.16 -6.91 -11.25
CA GLU A 428 -19.41 -5.75 -11.73
C GLU A 428 -19.33 -4.72 -10.61
N MET A 429 -18.18 -4.07 -10.48
CA MET A 429 -17.95 -2.96 -9.56
C MET A 429 -17.94 -1.64 -10.32
N GLU A 430 -18.29 -0.56 -9.61
CA GLU A 430 -18.04 0.78 -10.12
C GLU A 430 -16.54 1.01 -10.28
N THR A 431 -16.17 1.80 -11.28
CA THR A 431 -14.78 2.22 -11.48
C THR A 431 -14.28 2.90 -10.20
N PRO A 432 -13.19 2.42 -9.58
CA PRO A 432 -12.59 3.06 -8.41
C PRO A 432 -12.18 4.50 -8.72
N ALA A 433 -11.89 5.28 -7.67
CA ALA A 433 -11.22 6.56 -7.84
C ALA A 433 -9.88 6.36 -8.58
N PRO A 434 -9.39 7.33 -9.38
CA PRO A 434 -8.20 7.18 -10.22
C PRO A 434 -6.98 6.60 -9.50
N GLU A 435 -6.76 7.00 -8.24
CA GLU A 435 -5.66 6.52 -7.40
C GLU A 435 -5.76 5.04 -6.99
N LEU A 436 -6.94 4.43 -7.15
CA LEU A 436 -7.21 3.02 -6.87
C LEU A 436 -7.39 2.20 -8.14
N GLU A 437 -7.30 2.81 -9.32
CA GLU A 437 -7.42 2.09 -10.58
C GLU A 437 -6.22 1.16 -10.83
N PHE A 438 -6.48 0.00 -11.43
CA PHE A 438 -5.45 -0.95 -11.77
C PHE A 438 -5.84 -1.82 -12.97
N LEU A 439 -4.83 -2.38 -13.62
CA LEU A 439 -4.98 -3.44 -14.62
C LEU A 439 -4.63 -4.79 -13.99
N PRO A 440 -5.42 -5.84 -14.27
CA PRO A 440 -5.04 -7.18 -13.87
C PRO A 440 -4.02 -7.77 -14.85
N GLY A 441 -3.22 -8.74 -14.40
CA GLY A 441 -2.34 -9.53 -15.26
C GLY A 441 -3.13 -10.44 -16.21
N GLU A 442 -2.47 -11.02 -17.20
CA GLU A 442 -3.12 -11.78 -18.28
C GLU A 442 -3.62 -13.18 -17.88
N ASN A 443 -3.61 -13.51 -16.59
CA ASN A 443 -4.20 -14.73 -16.06
C ASN A 443 -4.62 -14.59 -14.58
N MET A 444 -5.33 -15.61 -14.09
CA MET A 444 -5.59 -15.80 -12.67
C MET A 444 -5.34 -17.27 -12.28
N ILE A 445 -5.19 -17.53 -10.97
CA ILE A 445 -5.09 -18.88 -10.42
C ILE A 445 -6.36 -19.17 -9.61
N TYR A 446 -7.03 -20.28 -9.88
CA TYR A 446 -8.15 -20.74 -9.08
C TYR A 446 -7.65 -21.65 -7.95
N ASP A 447 -8.09 -21.36 -6.73
CA ASP A 447 -7.87 -22.18 -5.55
C ASP A 447 -9.16 -22.92 -5.21
N GLU A 448 -9.12 -24.24 -5.35
CA GLU A 448 -10.27 -25.12 -5.07
C GLU A 448 -10.58 -25.22 -3.57
N LYS A 449 -9.57 -25.11 -2.69
CA LYS A 449 -9.72 -25.25 -1.25
C LYS A 449 -10.46 -24.06 -0.65
N GLU A 450 -10.09 -22.85 -1.08
CA GLU A 450 -10.68 -21.59 -0.61
C GLU A 450 -11.84 -21.09 -1.49
N ASP A 451 -12.15 -21.82 -2.57
CA ASP A 451 -13.08 -21.43 -3.65
C ASP A 451 -12.93 -19.96 -4.08
N CYS A 452 -11.70 -19.58 -4.41
CA CYS A 452 -11.36 -18.21 -4.76
C CYS A 452 -10.39 -18.14 -5.93
N PHE A 453 -10.16 -16.94 -6.45
CA PHE A 453 -9.19 -16.71 -7.50
C PHE A 453 -8.18 -15.68 -7.07
N TYR A 454 -6.91 -15.93 -7.40
CA TYR A 454 -5.81 -15.02 -7.19
C TYR A 454 -5.44 -14.35 -8.51
N VAL A 455 -5.38 -13.02 -8.48
CA VAL A 455 -5.05 -12.15 -9.62
C VAL A 455 -3.92 -11.21 -9.20
N PHE A 456 -2.85 -11.16 -9.98
CA PHE A 456 -1.86 -10.11 -9.81
C PHE A 456 -2.31 -8.84 -10.54
N THR A 457 -2.14 -7.67 -9.92
CA THR A 457 -2.64 -6.39 -10.43
C THR A 457 -1.55 -5.33 -10.44
N SER A 458 -1.66 -4.31 -11.28
CA SER A 458 -0.74 -3.18 -11.31
C SER A 458 -0.90 -2.21 -10.12
N GLN A 459 -1.82 -2.46 -9.19
CA GLN A 459 -2.10 -1.54 -8.08
C GLN A 459 -0.85 -1.35 -7.21
N ASN A 460 -0.53 -0.10 -6.88
CA ASN A 460 0.61 0.30 -6.04
C ASN A 460 1.97 -0.24 -6.49
N GLY A 461 2.16 -0.42 -7.81
CA GLY A 461 3.39 -0.99 -8.37
C GLY A 461 3.44 -2.52 -8.35
N GLY A 462 2.31 -3.19 -8.08
CA GLY A 462 2.15 -4.63 -8.23
C GLY A 462 1.66 -5.32 -6.97
N THR A 463 0.40 -5.74 -6.92
CA THR A 463 -0.23 -6.35 -5.72
C THR A 463 -1.03 -7.60 -6.09
N LEU A 464 -0.91 -8.66 -5.28
CA LEU A 464 -1.74 -9.86 -5.38
C LEU A 464 -3.11 -9.65 -4.73
N MET A 465 -4.17 -9.97 -5.46
CA MET A 465 -5.56 -9.82 -5.03
C MET A 465 -6.29 -11.15 -5.03
N ARG A 466 -7.18 -11.33 -4.06
CA ARG A 466 -8.17 -12.42 -4.02
C ARG A 466 -9.54 -11.90 -4.48
N LEU A 467 -10.23 -12.68 -5.29
CA LEU A 467 -11.61 -12.45 -5.72
C LEU A 467 -12.46 -13.73 -5.56
N LYS A 468 -13.78 -13.57 -5.40
CA LYS A 468 -14.76 -14.67 -5.27
C LYS A 468 -15.89 -14.53 -6.29
N LYS A 469 -16.62 -15.62 -6.54
CA LYS A 469 -17.68 -15.66 -7.58
C LYS A 469 -18.94 -14.93 -7.14
N ASP A 470 -19.23 -14.98 -5.85
CA ASP A 470 -20.48 -14.65 -5.19
C ASP A 470 -20.41 -13.35 -4.38
N ILE A 471 -19.21 -12.80 -4.20
CA ILE A 471 -18.96 -11.55 -3.49
C ILE A 471 -18.17 -10.61 -4.41
N ALA A 472 -18.76 -9.47 -4.76
CA ALA A 472 -18.07 -8.43 -5.51
C ALA A 472 -17.02 -7.76 -4.62
N GLY A 473 -15.79 -7.63 -5.11
CA GLY A 473 -14.69 -7.02 -4.36
C GLY A 473 -13.36 -7.73 -4.56
N PHE A 474 -12.32 -7.12 -3.98
CA PHE A 474 -10.96 -7.64 -3.93
C PHE A 474 -10.44 -7.55 -2.51
N GLU A 475 -9.54 -8.46 -2.17
CA GLU A 475 -8.79 -8.41 -0.94
C GLU A 475 -7.30 -8.56 -1.22
N ALA A 476 -6.50 -7.66 -0.64
CA ALA A 476 -5.06 -7.69 -0.81
C ALA A 476 -4.46 -8.90 -0.07
N MET A 477 -3.77 -9.74 -0.82
CA MET A 477 -3.11 -10.97 -0.36
C MET A 477 -1.59 -10.83 -0.34
N SER A 478 -1.06 -9.67 -0.71
CA SER A 478 0.36 -9.37 -0.62
C SER A 478 0.58 -7.88 -0.38
N PHE A 479 1.71 -7.54 0.22
CA PHE A 479 2.28 -6.20 0.11
C PHE A 479 2.60 -5.90 -1.37
N PRO A 480 2.57 -4.63 -1.78
CA PRO A 480 2.97 -4.27 -3.13
C PRO A 480 4.47 -4.52 -3.35
N ILE A 481 4.84 -4.91 -4.56
CA ILE A 481 6.27 -5.07 -4.91
C ILE A 481 6.97 -3.73 -5.20
N HIS A 482 6.20 -2.65 -5.33
CA HIS A 482 6.68 -1.28 -5.62
C HIS A 482 7.58 -1.18 -6.86
N GLU A 483 7.32 -2.00 -7.87
CA GLU A 483 8.03 -1.91 -9.16
C GLU A 483 7.43 -0.79 -10.01
N ASP A 484 8.29 -0.12 -10.78
CA ASP A 484 7.83 0.73 -11.88
C ASP A 484 7.33 -0.18 -13.01
N LEU A 485 6.00 -0.20 -13.16
CA LEU A 485 5.29 -0.96 -14.19
C LEU A 485 5.05 -0.14 -15.47
N THR A 486 5.61 1.06 -15.56
CA THR A 486 5.52 1.90 -16.76
C THR A 486 6.28 1.26 -17.91
N ALA A 487 5.56 0.84 -18.95
CA ALA A 487 6.14 0.20 -20.13
C ALA A 487 5.31 0.49 -21.38
N HIS A 488 5.95 0.42 -22.55
CA HIS A 488 5.24 0.40 -23.83
C HIS A 488 4.42 -0.89 -23.98
N TYR A 489 4.99 -2.00 -23.53
CA TYR A 489 4.31 -3.28 -23.40
C TYR A 489 4.64 -3.88 -22.04
N LEU A 490 3.59 -4.18 -21.28
CA LEU A 490 3.68 -4.85 -19.99
C LEU A 490 2.99 -6.21 -20.11
N TYR A 491 3.63 -7.24 -19.59
CA TYR A 491 3.04 -8.57 -19.47
C TYR A 491 3.28 -9.12 -18.07
N MET A 492 2.21 -9.55 -17.41
CA MET A 492 2.26 -10.06 -16.04
C MET A 492 1.55 -11.41 -15.99
N LYS A 493 2.28 -12.45 -15.61
CA LYS A 493 1.72 -13.80 -15.51
C LYS A 493 2.05 -14.43 -14.18
N LEU A 494 1.00 -14.86 -13.49
CA LEU A 494 1.04 -15.57 -12.22
C LEU A 494 1.06 -17.08 -12.47
N TYR A 495 1.95 -17.78 -11.80
CA TYR A 495 2.08 -19.23 -11.86
C TYR A 495 2.00 -19.82 -10.46
N TYR A 496 1.43 -21.01 -10.34
CA TYR A 496 1.44 -21.79 -9.11
C TYR A 496 2.29 -23.04 -9.29
N SER A 497 3.28 -23.22 -8.41
CA SER A 497 4.06 -24.44 -8.31
C SER A 497 3.59 -25.26 -7.11
N LYS A 498 2.97 -26.40 -7.39
CA LYS A 498 2.62 -27.36 -6.34
C LYS A 498 3.86 -28.06 -5.76
N ALA A 499 4.93 -28.19 -6.55
CA ALA A 499 6.16 -28.82 -6.10
C ALA A 499 6.88 -27.95 -5.06
N ASP A 500 6.87 -26.63 -5.26
CA ASP A 500 7.58 -25.68 -4.41
C ASP A 500 6.69 -25.04 -3.34
N ASN A 501 5.36 -25.30 -3.38
CA ASN A 501 4.33 -24.61 -2.60
C ASN A 501 4.50 -23.08 -2.66
N LYS A 502 4.63 -22.54 -3.87
CA LYS A 502 4.86 -21.11 -4.12
C LYS A 502 4.06 -20.61 -5.31
N PHE A 503 3.72 -19.33 -5.27
CA PHE A 503 3.44 -18.57 -6.48
C PHE A 503 4.72 -18.02 -7.07
N TYR A 504 4.78 -18.01 -8.40
CA TYR A 504 5.79 -17.31 -9.16
C TYR A 504 5.12 -16.27 -10.05
N LEU A 505 5.58 -15.03 -9.99
CA LEU A 505 5.12 -13.95 -10.84
C LEU A 505 6.21 -13.61 -11.85
N LEU A 506 5.86 -13.63 -13.13
CA LEU A 506 6.71 -13.16 -14.21
C LEU A 506 6.20 -11.79 -14.68
N ILE A 507 7.10 -10.81 -14.70
CA ILE A 507 6.85 -9.48 -15.26
C ILE A 507 7.82 -9.27 -16.42
N ASN A 508 7.29 -9.04 -17.62
CA ASN A 508 8.05 -8.61 -18.78
C ASN A 508 7.69 -7.17 -19.14
N LYS A 509 8.70 -6.30 -19.22
CA LYS A 509 8.58 -4.88 -19.55
C LYS A 509 9.35 -4.61 -20.84
N ILE A 510 8.67 -4.05 -21.83
CA ILE A 510 9.29 -3.52 -23.05
C ILE A 510 9.11 -2.01 -23.05
N LYS A 511 10.20 -1.26 -23.18
CA LYS A 511 10.19 0.20 -23.25
C LYS A 511 10.09 0.69 -24.71
N THR A 512 9.83 1.98 -24.88
CA THR A 512 9.70 2.62 -26.21
C THR A 512 11.00 2.60 -27.02
N ASP A 513 12.16 2.52 -26.35
CA ASP A 513 13.48 2.34 -26.97
C ASP A 513 13.78 0.88 -27.36
N LYS A 514 12.78 -0.01 -27.22
CA LYS A 514 12.85 -1.46 -27.48
C LYS A 514 13.72 -2.25 -26.50
N SER A 515 14.22 -1.62 -25.44
CA SER A 515 14.82 -2.36 -24.33
C SER A 515 13.76 -3.21 -23.64
N ALA A 516 14.09 -4.46 -23.36
CA ALA A 516 13.20 -5.38 -22.67
C ALA A 516 13.88 -6.02 -21.46
N GLU A 517 13.11 -6.18 -20.39
CA GLU A 517 13.54 -6.78 -19.14
C GLU A 517 12.47 -7.77 -18.66
N VAL A 518 12.91 -8.91 -18.17
CA VAL A 518 12.08 -9.85 -17.41
C VAL A 518 12.53 -9.88 -15.96
N ALA A 519 11.57 -9.88 -15.05
CA ALA A 519 11.74 -10.11 -13.62
C ALA A 519 10.84 -11.26 -13.17
N ILE A 520 11.35 -12.09 -12.24
CA ILE A 520 10.59 -13.19 -11.63
C ILE A 520 10.60 -13.01 -10.12
N TYR A 521 9.43 -13.10 -9.52
CA TYR A 521 9.22 -13.01 -8.07
C TYR A 521 8.63 -14.32 -7.56
N SER A 522 8.92 -14.66 -6.30
CA SER A 522 8.31 -15.78 -5.58
C SER A 522 7.55 -15.31 -4.35
N LEU A 523 6.43 -15.96 -4.05
CA LEU A 523 5.63 -15.77 -2.84
C LEU A 523 5.24 -17.16 -2.29
N ASN A 524 5.33 -17.37 -0.98
CA ASN A 524 4.94 -18.65 -0.40
C ASN A 524 3.42 -18.86 -0.47
N TYR A 525 3.02 -20.10 -0.71
CA TYR A 525 1.63 -20.53 -0.70
C TYR A 525 1.32 -21.30 0.60
N PRO A 526 0.11 -21.16 1.18
CA PRO A 526 -0.96 -20.24 0.77
C PRO A 526 -0.64 -18.79 1.13
N PRO A 527 -1.07 -17.80 0.32
CA PRO A 527 -0.90 -16.40 0.68
C PRO A 527 -1.87 -16.03 1.81
N ILE A 528 -1.50 -15.06 2.63
CA ILE A 528 -2.34 -14.56 3.73
C ILE A 528 -2.89 -13.17 3.40
N ALA A 529 -4.13 -12.91 3.80
CA ALA A 529 -4.72 -11.59 3.60
C ALA A 529 -4.02 -10.56 4.49
N LEU A 530 -3.75 -9.36 3.95
CA LEU A 530 -3.13 -8.28 4.74
C LEU A 530 -4.01 -7.88 5.93
N SER A 531 -5.34 -7.99 5.78
CA SER A 531 -6.34 -7.78 6.84
C SER A 531 -6.18 -8.73 8.05
N GLU A 532 -5.60 -9.93 7.84
CA GLU A 532 -5.44 -10.94 8.89
C GLU A 532 -4.18 -10.70 9.73
N ILE A 533 -3.12 -10.15 9.12
CA ILE A 533 -1.82 -9.90 9.76
C ILE A 533 -1.66 -8.46 10.27
N GLN A 534 -2.30 -7.48 9.63
CA GLN A 534 -2.20 -6.08 10.05
C GLN A 534 -3.11 -5.78 11.22
N VAL A 535 -2.58 -5.09 12.23
CA VAL A 535 -3.38 -4.58 13.35
C VAL A 535 -4.12 -3.33 12.87
N THR A 536 -5.41 -3.45 12.62
CA THR A 536 -6.27 -2.29 12.44
C THR A 536 -6.42 -1.60 13.79
N GLN A 537 -6.02 -0.32 13.91
CA GLN A 537 -6.45 0.46 15.06
C GLN A 537 -7.99 0.48 15.06
N PRO A 538 -8.65 0.33 16.22
CA PRO A 538 -10.08 0.54 16.27
C PRO A 538 -10.33 1.98 15.84
N ILE A 539 -10.81 2.15 14.61
CA ILE A 539 -11.57 3.34 14.25
C ILE A 539 -12.68 3.36 15.30
N GLU A 540 -12.77 4.43 16.07
CA GLU A 540 -13.97 4.68 16.87
C GLU A 540 -15.14 4.75 15.88
N GLU A 541 -15.76 3.60 15.61
CA GLU A 541 -16.98 3.56 14.85
C GLU A 541 -17.97 4.43 15.62
N PRO A 542 -18.57 5.47 14.99
CA PRO A 542 -19.69 6.14 15.61
C PRO A 542 -20.74 5.06 15.87
N ALA A 543 -21.04 4.84 17.15
CA ALA A 543 -21.89 3.75 17.62
C ALA A 543 -23.09 3.57 16.67
N SER A 544 -23.25 2.35 16.14
CA SER A 544 -24.33 2.04 15.20
C SER A 544 -25.68 2.59 15.71
N PRO A 545 -26.56 3.12 14.85
CA PRO A 545 -27.83 3.71 15.30
C PRO A 545 -28.74 2.72 16.07
N SER A 546 -28.44 1.41 16.02
CA SER A 546 -29.22 0.34 16.62
C SER A 546 -29.12 0.29 18.16
N SER A 547 -27.95 0.60 18.74
CA SER A 547 -27.73 0.55 20.20
C SER A 547 -28.35 1.76 20.90
N VAL A 548 -28.32 2.94 20.27
CA VAL A 548 -29.01 4.14 20.76
C VAL A 548 -30.54 3.96 20.67
N TRP A 549 -31.04 3.33 19.59
CA TRP A 549 -32.47 3.04 19.46
C TRP A 549 -32.99 2.11 20.55
N MET A 550 -32.23 1.08 20.94
CA MET A 550 -32.62 0.21 22.07
C MET A 550 -32.64 0.98 23.40
N ILE A 551 -31.68 1.87 23.65
CA ILE A 551 -31.66 2.70 24.87
C ILE A 551 -32.86 3.66 24.88
N VAL A 552 -33.21 4.25 23.74
CA VAL A 552 -34.40 5.12 23.60
C VAL A 552 -35.70 4.33 23.79
N VAL A 553 -35.81 3.12 23.25
CA VAL A 553 -36.99 2.26 23.45
C VAL A 553 -37.12 1.81 24.90
N ILE A 554 -36.02 1.46 25.58
CA ILE A 554 -36.02 1.11 27.00
C ILE A 554 -36.39 2.32 27.86
N ALA A 555 -35.85 3.50 27.55
CA ALA A 555 -36.18 4.74 28.24
C ALA A 555 -37.67 5.14 28.05
N LEU A 556 -38.20 5.02 26.82
CA LEU A 556 -39.61 5.26 26.53
C LEU A 556 -40.52 4.22 27.20
N GLY A 557 -40.09 2.96 27.27
CA GLY A 557 -40.80 1.90 28.01
C GLY A 557 -40.89 2.18 29.50
N LEU A 558 -39.80 2.64 30.13
CA LEU A 558 -39.77 3.03 31.54
C LEU A 558 -40.64 4.27 31.82
N ILE A 559 -40.66 5.24 30.91
CA ILE A 559 -41.55 6.40 30.98
C ILE A 559 -43.02 5.96 30.87
N PHE A 560 -43.34 4.98 30.02
CA PHE A 560 -44.69 4.45 29.88
C PHE A 560 -45.16 3.75 31.16
N VAL A 561 -44.28 2.96 31.79
CA VAL A 561 -44.55 2.26 33.07
C VAL A 561 -44.71 3.24 34.24
N LEU A 562 -44.05 4.40 34.21
CA LEU A 562 -44.18 5.45 35.23
C LEU A 562 -45.40 6.35 35.04
N ILE A 563 -45.83 6.62 33.79
CA ILE A 563 -46.95 7.52 33.49
C ILE A 563 -48.31 6.80 33.58
N LEU A 564 -48.39 5.50 33.24
CA LEU A 564 -49.61 4.69 33.35
C LEU A 564 -50.28 4.71 34.74
N PRO A 565 -49.55 4.56 35.87
CA PRO A 565 -50.17 4.66 37.20
C PRO A 565 -50.56 6.10 37.58
N ILE A 566 -49.83 7.12 37.11
CA ILE A 566 -50.15 8.53 37.35
C ILE A 566 -51.42 8.96 36.59
N TYR A 567 -51.62 8.45 35.37
CA TYR A 567 -52.84 8.70 34.58
C TYR A 567 -54.10 8.11 35.23
N PHE A 568 -53.99 6.96 35.90
CA PHE A 568 -55.09 6.36 36.65
C PHE A 568 -55.36 7.03 38.00
N LEU A 569 -54.35 7.66 38.63
CA LEU A 569 -54.51 8.37 39.91
C LEU A 569 -55.08 9.80 39.76
N ILE A 570 -55.00 10.42 38.59
CA ILE A 570 -55.49 11.80 38.35
C ILE A 570 -56.97 11.85 37.93
N LYS A 571 -57.63 10.71 37.67
CA LYS A 571 -59.07 10.66 37.34
C LYS A 571 -60.01 10.65 38.55
N SER A 572 -59.50 10.72 39.78
CA SER A 572 -60.30 10.91 41.00
C SER A 572 -59.80 12.12 41.81
N GLY A 573 -60.59 13.20 41.80
CA GLY A 573 -60.55 14.23 42.86
C GLY A 573 -59.85 15.55 42.51
N THR A 574 -60.62 16.46 41.93
CA THR A 574 -60.69 17.91 42.24
C THR A 574 -59.55 18.54 43.07
N PHE A 575 -58.82 19.53 42.54
CA PHE A 575 -58.97 20.94 42.95
C PHE A 575 -58.14 21.95 42.11
N LYS A 576 -58.59 23.20 42.24
CA LYS A 576 -58.43 24.45 41.49
C LYS A 576 -57.01 25.06 41.34
N ARG A 577 -56.83 25.58 40.11
CA ARG A 577 -56.07 26.71 39.56
C ARG A 577 -55.77 27.93 40.48
N LYS A 578 -54.53 28.46 40.42
CA LYS A 578 -54.14 29.90 40.46
C LYS A 578 -52.70 30.05 39.91
N THR A 579 -52.52 30.59 38.69
CA THR A 579 -52.04 31.96 38.32
C THR A 579 -50.60 32.33 38.70
N GLY A 580 -49.79 32.71 37.70
CA GLY A 580 -48.88 33.88 37.81
C GLY A 580 -47.40 33.70 37.43
N LYS A 581 -47.06 34.03 36.17
CA LYS A 581 -45.84 34.70 35.64
C LYS A 581 -44.43 34.53 36.28
N LYS A 582 -43.50 34.08 35.40
CA LYS A 582 -42.23 34.72 34.94
C LYS A 582 -41.15 35.09 36.00
N ILE A 583 -39.93 34.54 35.86
CA ILE A 583 -38.64 35.20 35.54
C ILE A 583 -37.46 34.22 35.73
N MET A 584 -36.44 34.42 34.88
CA MET A 584 -35.11 33.80 34.77
C MET A 584 -34.27 33.76 36.06
N ALA A 585 -33.34 32.78 36.12
CA ALA A 585 -31.93 32.86 36.58
C ALA A 585 -31.42 31.41 36.82
N PRO A 586 -30.16 31.14 37.22
CA PRO A 586 -28.91 31.45 36.54
C PRO A 586 -27.89 30.27 36.57
N SER A 587 -26.77 30.50 35.89
CA SER A 587 -25.36 30.07 36.10
C SER A 587 -24.92 29.05 37.19
N GLN A 588 -23.92 28.26 36.75
CA GLN A 588 -22.70 27.75 37.45
C GLN A 588 -22.85 26.65 38.53
N ARG A 589 -22.07 25.56 38.44
CA ARG A 589 -20.68 25.40 38.96
C ARG A 589 -20.08 24.01 38.62
N ILE A 590 -18.85 23.90 38.05
CA ILE A 590 -17.46 23.79 38.61
C ILE A 590 -17.01 22.33 38.89
N ILE A 591 -15.78 21.98 38.41
CA ILE A 591 -14.58 21.41 39.10
C ILE A 591 -13.85 20.48 38.10
N THR A 592 -12.82 20.93 37.35
CA THR A 592 -11.38 21.18 37.67
C THR A 592 -10.55 19.91 37.88
N SER A 593 -9.46 19.74 37.10
CA SER A 593 -8.09 19.40 37.56
C SER A 593 -7.09 19.43 36.39
N ALA A 594 -6.00 20.15 36.60
CA ALA A 594 -4.92 20.47 35.67
C ALA A 594 -3.81 19.39 35.64
N VAL A 595 -2.90 19.44 34.66
CA VAL A 595 -1.47 19.82 34.81
C VAL A 595 -0.86 20.10 33.42
N SER A 596 -0.04 21.15 33.38
CA SER A 596 0.63 21.81 32.25
C SER A 596 1.61 20.97 31.42
N GLU A 597 1.82 21.40 30.17
CA GLU A 597 3.10 22.04 29.78
C GLU A 597 2.85 23.02 28.61
N THR A 598 3.03 24.31 28.90
CA THR A 598 2.83 25.42 27.96
C THR A 598 4.18 25.83 27.36
N LYS A 599 4.36 25.66 26.05
CA LYS A 599 5.24 26.54 25.27
C LYS A 599 4.37 27.65 24.67
N VAL A 600 4.61 28.87 25.14
CA VAL A 600 4.01 30.09 24.64
C VAL A 600 4.46 30.30 23.18
N LYS A 601 3.53 30.19 22.22
CA LYS A 601 3.66 30.82 20.90
C LYS A 601 2.92 32.15 20.97
N GLU A 602 3.56 33.22 20.53
CA GLU A 602 2.88 34.49 20.22
C GLU A 602 1.76 34.23 19.18
N PRO A 603 0.63 34.95 19.23
CA PRO A 603 -0.43 34.80 18.24
C PRO A 603 0.07 35.30 16.88
N GLU A 604 0.26 34.40 15.92
CA GLU A 604 0.40 34.76 14.51
C GLU A 604 -0.87 35.50 14.07
N VAL A 605 -0.73 36.70 13.50
CA VAL A 605 -1.85 37.47 12.95
C VAL A 605 -2.40 36.70 11.74
N GLN A 606 -3.64 36.22 11.83
CA GLN A 606 -4.32 35.56 10.72
C GLN A 606 -5.02 36.60 9.85
N TYR A 607 -4.60 36.73 8.58
CA TYR A 607 -5.12 37.71 7.63
C TYR A 607 -6.32 37.21 6.84
N TYR A 608 -6.45 35.90 6.61
CA TYR A 608 -7.55 35.32 5.83
C TYR A 608 -8.37 34.28 6.58
N ASP A 609 -9.69 34.32 6.35
CA ASP A 609 -10.63 33.30 6.80
C ASP A 609 -11.23 32.58 5.58
N PHE A 610 -10.76 31.35 5.34
CA PHE A 610 -11.27 30.49 4.28
C PHE A 610 -12.39 29.54 4.75
N SER A 611 -12.90 29.68 5.98
CA SER A 611 -13.89 28.75 6.55
C SER A 611 -15.28 28.87 5.93
N ARG A 612 -15.56 29.95 5.18
CA ARG A 612 -16.84 30.23 4.53
C ARG A 612 -16.65 31.13 3.32
N ARG A 613 -17.59 31.07 2.37
CA ARG A 613 -17.61 31.89 1.14
C ARG A 613 -16.25 31.91 0.44
N SER A 614 -15.63 30.76 0.27
CA SER A 614 -14.26 30.68 -0.24
C SER A 614 -14.14 29.74 -1.43
N VAL A 615 -13.25 30.09 -2.36
CA VAL A 615 -12.82 29.26 -3.48
C VAL A 615 -11.30 29.21 -3.43
N CYS A 616 -10.75 28.06 -3.07
CA CYS A 616 -9.32 27.87 -2.88
C CYS A 616 -8.73 27.00 -3.98
N PHE A 617 -7.63 27.45 -4.56
CA PHE A 617 -6.82 26.74 -5.55
C PHE A 617 -5.41 26.41 -5.03
N LEU A 618 -4.91 27.11 -4.01
CA LEU A 618 -3.60 26.88 -3.41
C LEU A 618 -3.67 25.69 -2.45
N GLY A 619 -2.81 24.69 -2.67
CA GLY A 619 -2.83 23.43 -1.92
C GLY A 619 -3.93 22.44 -2.33
N GLY A 620 -4.79 22.81 -3.29
CA GLY A 620 -5.89 21.97 -3.78
C GLY A 620 -7.14 22.76 -4.12
N PHE A 621 -8.09 22.12 -4.80
CA PHE A 621 -9.39 22.72 -5.11
C PHE A 621 -10.37 22.50 -3.94
N LEU A 622 -10.77 23.58 -3.26
CA LEU A 622 -11.72 23.56 -2.14
C LEU A 622 -12.73 24.71 -2.31
N VAL A 623 -14.00 24.43 -2.06
CA VAL A 623 -15.07 25.45 -2.09
C VAL A 623 -15.92 25.38 -0.83
N MET A 624 -16.01 26.50 -0.10
CA MET A 624 -16.85 26.63 1.10
C MET A 624 -18.04 27.54 0.82
N ASP A 625 -19.23 27.08 1.21
CA ASP A 625 -20.47 27.84 1.04
C ASP A 625 -20.57 29.01 2.05
N LYS A 626 -21.65 29.80 1.94
CA LYS A 626 -21.93 30.93 2.85
C LYS A 626 -22.20 30.56 4.31
N ASN A 627 -22.44 29.29 4.60
CA ASN A 627 -22.68 28.75 5.94
C ASN A 627 -21.43 28.07 6.53
N GLY A 628 -20.36 27.93 5.76
CA GLY A 628 -19.14 27.23 6.14
C GLY A 628 -19.18 25.71 5.92
N GLN A 629 -20.09 25.23 5.06
CA GLN A 629 -20.11 23.85 4.60
C GLN A 629 -19.17 23.67 3.41
N ASN A 630 -18.38 22.61 3.43
CA ASN A 630 -17.58 22.19 2.29
C ASN A 630 -18.49 21.65 1.18
N ILE A 631 -18.58 22.38 0.06
CA ILE A 631 -19.39 22.04 -1.10
C ILE A 631 -18.54 21.63 -2.31
N THR A 632 -17.25 21.35 -2.11
CA THR A 632 -16.32 20.91 -3.15
C THR A 632 -16.87 19.72 -3.94
N GLY A 633 -17.55 18.77 -3.26
CA GLY A 633 -18.17 17.60 -3.89
C GLY A 633 -19.34 17.92 -4.84
N GLN A 634 -19.89 19.14 -4.82
CA GLN A 634 -20.91 19.58 -5.78
C GLN A 634 -20.30 19.93 -7.15
N PHE A 635 -18.98 20.13 -7.23
CA PHE A 635 -18.28 20.42 -8.47
C PHE A 635 -17.83 19.13 -9.17
N THR A 636 -18.67 18.61 -10.06
CA THR A 636 -18.26 17.56 -11.03
C THR A 636 -16.96 17.97 -11.74
N PRO A 637 -16.13 17.03 -12.23
CA PRO A 637 -14.84 17.37 -12.87
C PRO A 637 -14.94 18.47 -13.93
N MET A 638 -15.95 18.39 -14.81
CA MET A 638 -16.20 19.44 -15.81
C MET A 638 -16.66 20.77 -15.21
N LEU A 639 -17.44 20.76 -14.14
CA LEU A 639 -17.86 21.98 -13.45
C LEU A 639 -16.69 22.64 -12.70
N LYS A 640 -15.82 21.84 -12.08
CA LYS A 640 -14.53 22.28 -11.51
C LYS A 640 -13.66 22.92 -12.60
N TYR A 641 -13.45 22.23 -13.72
CA TYR A 641 -12.60 22.73 -14.81
C TYR A 641 -13.15 24.02 -15.42
N LEU A 642 -14.47 24.13 -15.57
CA LEU A 642 -15.11 25.37 -16.02
C LEU A 642 -14.86 26.54 -15.04
N LEU A 643 -15.04 26.32 -13.73
CA LEU A 643 -14.78 27.37 -12.73
C LEU A 643 -13.31 27.78 -12.71
N VAL A 644 -12.40 26.81 -12.66
CA VAL A 644 -10.95 27.03 -12.68
C VAL A 644 -10.55 27.82 -13.92
N LEU A 645 -10.97 27.38 -15.11
CA LEU A 645 -10.60 28.02 -16.36
C LEU A 645 -11.15 29.44 -16.46
N LEU A 646 -12.37 29.71 -15.95
CA LEU A 646 -12.93 31.06 -15.90
C LEU A 646 -12.13 31.97 -14.97
N ILE A 647 -11.80 31.53 -13.74
CA ILE A 647 -11.04 32.33 -12.78
C ILE A 647 -9.63 32.60 -13.31
N LEU A 648 -8.87 31.55 -13.68
CA LEU A 648 -7.50 31.69 -14.19
C LEU A 648 -7.45 32.57 -15.46
N SER A 649 -8.41 32.42 -16.38
CA SER A 649 -8.44 33.23 -17.59
C SER A 649 -8.83 34.68 -17.33
N THR A 650 -9.71 34.95 -16.35
CA THR A 650 -10.14 36.32 -16.00
C THR A 650 -9.01 37.09 -15.30
N GLU A 651 -8.24 36.42 -14.43
CA GLU A 651 -7.07 37.04 -13.79
C GLU A 651 -5.95 37.34 -14.79
N ARG A 652 -5.79 36.51 -15.83
CA ARG A 652 -4.79 36.74 -16.87
C ARG A 652 -5.20 37.84 -17.87
N ASP A 653 -6.48 37.92 -18.21
CA ASP A 653 -7.06 38.94 -19.08
C ASP A 653 -8.48 39.25 -18.59
N GLU A 654 -8.76 40.51 -18.24
CA GLU A 654 -10.06 40.95 -17.72
C GLU A 654 -11.24 40.60 -18.65
N LYS A 655 -10.99 40.45 -19.96
CA LYS A 655 -12.00 40.01 -20.94
C LYS A 655 -12.37 38.53 -20.75
N GLY A 656 -11.53 37.74 -20.10
CA GLY A 656 -11.68 36.31 -19.89
C GLY A 656 -11.39 35.49 -21.13
N ILE A 657 -12.10 34.37 -21.29
CA ILE A 657 -11.83 33.39 -22.34
C ILE A 657 -12.88 33.44 -23.46
N SER A 658 -12.42 33.39 -24.72
CA SER A 658 -13.36 33.33 -25.85
C SER A 658 -14.20 32.05 -25.79
N GLY A 659 -15.49 32.14 -26.14
CA GLY A 659 -16.39 31.00 -26.13
C GLY A 659 -15.95 29.84 -27.05
N LYS A 660 -15.19 30.14 -28.12
CA LYS A 660 -14.58 29.13 -28.99
C LYS A 660 -13.43 28.41 -28.28
N LYS A 661 -12.52 29.14 -27.63
CA LYS A 661 -11.41 28.55 -26.88
C LYS A 661 -11.90 27.75 -25.68
N LEU A 662 -12.93 28.25 -24.99
CA LEU A 662 -13.58 27.54 -23.88
C LEU A 662 -14.12 26.16 -24.32
N ILE A 663 -14.78 26.11 -25.48
CA ILE A 663 -15.24 24.85 -26.08
C ILE A 663 -14.07 23.96 -26.48
N GLN A 664 -13.05 24.51 -27.13
CA GLN A 664 -11.87 23.74 -27.52
C GLN A 664 -11.10 23.16 -26.33
N LEU A 665 -11.16 23.76 -25.15
CA LEU A 665 -10.46 23.26 -23.97
C LEU A 665 -11.29 22.25 -23.17
N LEU A 666 -12.61 22.43 -23.08
CA LEU A 666 -13.47 21.61 -22.21
C LEU A 666 -14.35 20.59 -22.95
N TRP A 667 -14.65 20.82 -24.23
CA TRP A 667 -15.54 20.00 -25.06
C TRP A 667 -14.96 19.82 -26.46
N PHE A 668 -13.66 19.54 -26.56
CA PHE A 668 -12.94 19.35 -27.83
C PHE A 668 -13.45 18.16 -28.65
N ASP A 669 -14.09 17.20 -27.99
CA ASP A 669 -14.63 15.96 -28.55
C ASP A 669 -16.06 16.11 -29.11
N LYS A 670 -16.68 17.29 -28.96
CA LYS A 670 -18.05 17.56 -29.39
C LYS A 670 -18.08 18.41 -30.66
N ASN A 671 -19.08 18.18 -31.51
CA ASN A 671 -19.36 19.08 -32.62
C ASN A 671 -19.78 20.47 -32.09
N GLU A 672 -19.67 21.50 -32.93
CA GLU A 672 -19.82 22.89 -32.50
C GLU A 672 -21.19 23.19 -31.87
N GLU A 673 -22.26 22.59 -32.38
CA GLU A 673 -23.62 22.78 -31.87
C GLU A 673 -23.81 22.11 -30.49
N SER A 674 -23.39 20.86 -30.34
CA SER A 674 -23.44 20.13 -29.08
C SER A 674 -22.52 20.76 -28.03
N ALA A 675 -21.36 21.27 -28.42
CA ALA A 675 -20.44 21.91 -27.49
C ALA A 675 -20.98 23.26 -26.97
N LYS A 676 -21.64 24.04 -27.83
CA LYS A 676 -22.35 25.26 -27.42
C LYS A 676 -23.47 24.95 -26.44
N ASN A 677 -24.25 23.90 -26.69
CA ASN A 677 -25.31 23.45 -25.79
C ASN A 677 -24.74 23.02 -24.43
N ASN A 678 -23.69 22.19 -24.43
CA ASN A 678 -23.02 21.78 -23.20
C ASN A 678 -22.49 22.98 -22.42
N ARG A 679 -21.77 23.90 -23.08
CA ARG A 679 -21.29 25.13 -22.44
C ARG A 679 -22.41 25.88 -21.73
N ASN A 680 -23.54 26.11 -22.41
CA ASN A 680 -24.66 26.85 -21.82
C ASN A 680 -25.27 26.11 -20.62
N VAL A 681 -25.40 24.78 -20.69
CA VAL A 681 -25.87 23.95 -19.57
C VAL A 681 -24.92 24.02 -18.38
N TYR A 682 -23.61 23.82 -18.60
CA TYR A 682 -22.62 23.86 -17.53
C TYR A 682 -22.44 25.26 -16.93
N LEU A 683 -22.53 26.33 -17.71
CA LEU A 683 -22.57 27.70 -17.19
C LEU A 683 -23.80 27.95 -16.32
N SER A 684 -24.96 27.40 -16.69
CA SER A 684 -26.18 27.52 -15.88
C SER A 684 -26.07 26.74 -14.57
N LYS A 685 -25.51 25.53 -14.62
CA LYS A 685 -25.19 24.75 -13.41
C LYS A 685 -24.19 25.48 -12.52
N LEU A 686 -23.15 26.07 -13.10
CA LEU A 686 -22.11 26.76 -12.34
C LEU A 686 -22.69 27.97 -11.60
N ARG A 687 -23.56 28.75 -12.24
CA ARG A 687 -24.28 29.85 -11.56
C ARG A 687 -25.06 29.34 -10.35
N ALA A 688 -25.87 28.29 -10.53
CA ALA A 688 -26.66 27.71 -9.44
C ALA A 688 -25.78 27.19 -8.29
N THR A 689 -24.63 26.56 -8.59
CA THR A 689 -23.70 26.09 -7.56
C THR A 689 -23.03 27.26 -6.83
N LEU A 690 -22.67 28.33 -7.53
CA LEU A 690 -22.02 29.51 -6.93
C LEU A 690 -22.96 30.36 -6.06
N GLU A 691 -24.29 30.31 -6.27
CA GLU A 691 -25.28 30.95 -5.38
C GLU A 691 -25.19 30.46 -3.91
N ASN A 692 -24.68 29.25 -3.71
CA ASN A 692 -24.41 28.71 -2.37
C ASN A 692 -23.18 29.36 -1.72
N VAL A 693 -22.19 29.74 -2.53
CA VAL A 693 -20.93 30.38 -2.09
C VAL A 693 -21.16 31.87 -1.81
N GLY A 694 -21.81 32.59 -2.72
CA GLY A 694 -22.03 34.02 -2.62
C GLY A 694 -22.45 34.64 -3.94
N ASN A 695 -22.32 35.96 -4.06
CA ASN A 695 -22.72 36.68 -5.26
C ASN A 695 -21.61 36.66 -6.35
N ALA A 696 -21.38 35.52 -7.01
CA ALA A 696 -20.48 35.44 -8.15
C ALA A 696 -21.22 35.65 -9.47
N GLU A 697 -20.70 36.53 -10.34
CA GLU A 697 -21.32 36.86 -11.62
C GLU A 697 -20.50 36.31 -12.78
N ILE A 698 -21.12 35.49 -13.64
CA ILE A 698 -20.50 35.04 -14.89
C ILE A 698 -20.98 35.91 -16.04
N ILE A 699 -20.05 36.70 -16.58
CA ILE A 699 -20.29 37.76 -17.56
C ILE A 699 -19.95 37.24 -18.97
N ASN A 700 -20.78 37.58 -19.95
CA ASN A 700 -20.50 37.36 -21.37
C ASN A 700 -20.48 38.70 -22.09
N GLN A 701 -19.31 39.12 -22.58
CA GLN A 701 -19.14 40.34 -23.36
C GLN A 701 -18.56 39.97 -24.73
N ASN A 702 -19.31 40.26 -25.80
CA ASN A 702 -18.89 40.03 -27.19
C ASN A 702 -18.36 38.60 -27.48
N GLY A 703 -18.89 37.59 -26.79
CA GLY A 703 -18.50 36.19 -26.96
C GLY A 703 -17.31 35.74 -26.11
N PHE A 704 -16.81 36.58 -25.21
CA PHE A 704 -15.85 36.24 -24.17
C PHE A 704 -16.55 36.06 -22.83
N TRP A 705 -16.10 35.06 -22.07
CA TRP A 705 -16.65 34.68 -20.77
C TRP A 705 -15.64 34.97 -19.67
N SER A 706 -16.06 35.75 -18.69
CA SER A 706 -15.29 36.05 -17.48
C SER A 706 -16.15 35.84 -16.23
N ILE A 707 -15.51 35.77 -15.07
CA ILE A 707 -16.17 35.63 -13.77
C ILE A 707 -15.75 36.77 -12.85
N LYS A 708 -16.73 37.38 -12.18
CA LYS A 708 -16.51 38.38 -11.15
C LYS A 708 -16.96 37.83 -9.81
N LEU A 709 -16.02 37.70 -8.88
CA LEU A 709 -16.29 37.35 -7.49
C LEU A 709 -16.56 38.64 -6.72
N ASN A 710 -17.83 38.94 -6.41
CA ASN A 710 -18.19 40.19 -5.72
C ASN A 710 -17.87 40.13 -4.21
N GLU A 711 -18.04 41.27 -3.53
CA GLU A 711 -17.71 41.47 -2.11
C GLU A 711 -18.18 40.32 -1.20
N GLY A 712 -17.22 39.67 -0.55
CA GLY A 712 -17.44 38.61 0.44
C GLY A 712 -17.17 37.19 -0.03
N ILE A 713 -16.81 36.95 -1.30
CA ILE A 713 -16.22 35.67 -1.74
C ILE A 713 -14.69 35.80 -1.73
N MET A 714 -14.01 34.97 -0.94
CA MET A 714 -12.55 34.93 -0.88
C MET A 714 -12.01 33.93 -1.90
N CYS A 715 -11.13 34.35 -2.80
CA CYS A 715 -10.37 33.44 -3.64
C CYS A 715 -8.87 33.65 -3.42
N ASP A 716 -8.18 32.58 -3.03
CA ASP A 716 -6.76 32.64 -2.65
C ASP A 716 -5.85 32.96 -3.85
N TYR A 717 -6.14 32.39 -5.02
CA TYR A 717 -5.41 32.66 -6.24
C TYR A 717 -5.56 34.11 -6.68
N THR A 718 -6.79 34.64 -6.75
CA THR A 718 -7.02 36.03 -7.18
C THR A 718 -6.36 37.02 -6.21
N GLU A 719 -6.42 36.73 -4.90
CA GLU A 719 -5.79 37.57 -3.89
C GLU A 719 -4.26 37.49 -3.95
N ALA A 720 -3.68 36.31 -4.19
CA ALA A 720 -2.25 36.14 -4.40
C ALA A 720 -1.79 36.94 -5.63
N MET A 721 -2.48 36.84 -6.76
CA MET A 721 -2.16 37.59 -7.99
C MET A 721 -2.22 39.11 -7.77
N ARG A 722 -3.22 39.60 -7.03
CA ARG A 722 -3.32 41.01 -6.65
C ARG A 722 -2.13 41.48 -5.81
N LEU A 723 -1.71 40.66 -4.83
CA LEU A 723 -0.57 40.96 -3.97
C LEU A 723 0.76 40.90 -4.71
N PHE A 724 0.95 39.93 -5.62
CA PHE A 724 2.10 39.90 -6.52
C PHE A 724 2.23 41.20 -7.31
N GLY A 725 1.12 41.70 -7.87
CA GLY A 725 1.10 42.98 -8.59
C GLY A 725 1.52 44.17 -7.71
N ILE A 726 0.92 44.30 -6.52
CA ILE A 726 1.24 45.39 -5.58
C ILE A 726 2.70 45.34 -5.15
N ILE A 727 3.24 44.15 -4.85
CA ILE A 727 4.61 44.01 -4.38
C ILE A 727 5.59 44.31 -5.51
N LYS A 728 5.30 43.88 -6.75
CA LYS A 728 6.16 44.12 -7.91
C LYS A 728 6.20 45.59 -8.35
N GLU A 729 5.10 46.33 -8.17
CA GLU A 729 5.02 47.75 -8.54
C GLU A 729 5.60 48.70 -7.48
N ASN A 730 5.71 48.27 -6.23
CA ASN A 730 6.23 49.09 -5.13
C ASN A 730 7.68 48.77 -4.83
N ALA A 731 8.60 49.72 -5.04
CA ALA A 731 10.03 49.56 -4.70
C ALA A 731 10.30 49.36 -3.18
N SER A 732 9.30 49.58 -2.33
CA SER A 732 9.33 49.27 -0.89
C SER A 732 7.92 48.83 -0.43
N PRO A 733 7.55 47.56 -0.67
CA PRO A 733 6.26 47.02 -0.30
C PRO A 733 6.01 47.09 1.21
N ASP A 734 4.78 47.37 1.61
CA ASP A 734 4.34 47.30 3.00
C ASP A 734 4.48 45.87 3.55
N GLN A 735 5.10 45.72 4.73
CA GLN A 735 5.30 44.44 5.43
C GLN A 735 3.98 43.67 5.57
N THR A 736 2.87 44.37 5.79
CA THR A 736 1.54 43.76 5.91
C THR A 736 1.12 43.03 4.63
N ASN A 737 1.45 43.56 3.45
CA ASN A 737 1.13 42.90 2.18
C ASN A 737 2.02 41.67 1.92
N ILE A 738 3.25 41.70 2.41
CA ILE A 738 4.17 40.57 2.33
C ILE A 738 3.69 39.44 3.24
N ASP A 739 3.36 39.74 4.50
CA ASP A 739 2.86 38.73 5.45
C ASP A 739 1.56 38.09 4.94
N ARG A 740 0.69 38.90 4.34
CA ARG A 740 -0.52 38.45 3.64
C ARG A 740 -0.21 37.52 2.47
N LEU A 741 0.77 37.85 1.63
CA LEU A 741 1.13 36.97 0.51
C LEU A 741 1.72 35.66 1.02
N LEU A 742 2.59 35.72 2.04
CA LEU A 742 3.21 34.54 2.65
C LEU A 742 2.15 33.60 3.25
N GLU A 743 1.12 34.12 3.94
CA GLU A 743 0.01 33.30 4.44
C GLU A 743 -0.68 32.50 3.33
N LEU A 744 -0.79 33.05 2.12
CA LEU A 744 -1.38 32.35 0.97
C LEU A 744 -0.42 31.32 0.37
N LEU A 745 0.83 31.69 0.13
CA LEU A 745 1.83 30.82 -0.51
C LEU A 745 2.15 29.59 0.34
N LEU A 746 2.10 29.71 1.67
CA LEU A 746 2.31 28.59 2.60
C LEU A 746 1.20 27.52 2.55
N ARG A 747 0.09 27.78 1.86
CA ARG A 747 -0.96 26.78 1.64
C ARG A 747 -0.59 25.74 0.58
N GLY A 748 0.42 26.01 -0.25
CA GLY A 748 0.99 25.07 -1.22
C GLY A 748 0.80 25.48 -2.69
N VAL A 749 1.23 24.60 -3.60
CA VAL A 749 1.26 24.86 -5.04
C VAL A 749 -0.15 25.04 -5.65
N LEU A 750 -0.22 25.66 -6.84
CA LEU A 750 -1.47 25.88 -7.54
C LEU A 750 -2.05 24.56 -8.09
N LEU A 751 -3.24 24.17 -7.60
CA LEU A 751 -4.02 23.04 -8.10
C LEU A 751 -3.21 21.73 -8.28
N PRO A 752 -2.53 21.21 -7.22
CA PRO A 752 -1.64 20.04 -7.31
C PRO A 752 -2.32 18.82 -7.94
N ASN A 753 -3.59 18.56 -7.56
CA ASN A 753 -4.36 17.39 -7.98
C ASN A 753 -5.30 17.68 -9.17
N THR A 754 -4.89 18.57 -10.09
CA THR A 754 -5.69 18.90 -11.29
C THR A 754 -4.85 18.64 -12.52
N GLU A 755 -5.14 17.55 -13.22
CA GLU A 755 -4.42 17.11 -14.42
C GLU A 755 -5.20 17.54 -15.67
N ALA A 756 -4.72 18.61 -16.32
CA ALA A 756 -5.23 19.07 -17.61
C ALA A 756 -4.17 19.92 -18.32
N ASP A 757 -3.79 19.59 -19.55
CA ASP A 757 -2.69 20.25 -20.28
C ASP A 757 -2.79 21.79 -20.32
N TRP A 758 -4.01 22.34 -20.35
CA TRP A 758 -4.22 23.78 -20.39
C TRP A 758 -3.97 24.50 -19.05
N VAL A 759 -3.94 23.77 -17.92
CA VAL A 759 -3.68 24.35 -16.59
C VAL A 759 -2.18 24.49 -16.31
N ASP A 760 -1.34 23.67 -16.94
CA ASP A 760 0.09 23.57 -16.64
C ASP A 760 0.84 24.89 -16.87
N GLY A 761 0.48 25.63 -17.91
CA GLY A 761 1.03 26.98 -18.14
C GLY A 761 0.76 27.93 -16.97
N PHE A 762 -0.47 27.92 -16.42
CA PHE A 762 -0.82 28.75 -15.27
C PHE A 762 -0.08 28.32 -14.00
N LYS A 763 0.10 27.00 -13.79
CA LYS A 763 0.87 26.47 -12.66
C LYS A 763 2.34 26.86 -12.74
N SER A 764 2.92 26.78 -13.92
CA SER A 764 4.31 27.19 -14.16
C SER A 764 4.47 28.68 -13.93
N ASP A 765 3.59 29.52 -14.48
CA ASP A 765 3.64 30.98 -14.30
C ASP A 765 3.54 31.35 -12.81
N PHE A 766 2.59 30.76 -12.08
CA PHE A 766 2.42 31.00 -10.65
C PHE A 766 3.63 30.52 -9.83
N SER A 767 4.18 29.36 -10.16
CA SER A 767 5.37 28.83 -9.47
C SER A 767 6.59 29.70 -9.70
N ASN A 768 6.80 30.18 -10.92
CA ASN A 768 7.89 31.11 -11.23
C ASN A 768 7.75 32.42 -10.43
N MET A 769 6.56 33.03 -10.42
CA MET A 769 6.32 34.24 -9.61
C MET A 769 6.55 34.01 -8.12
N THR A 770 6.16 32.84 -7.62
CA THR A 770 6.37 32.43 -6.22
C THR A 770 7.85 32.27 -5.91
N ILE A 771 8.61 31.59 -6.78
CA ILE A 771 10.06 31.40 -6.61
C ILE A 771 10.78 32.76 -6.63
N ASP A 772 10.46 33.60 -7.62
CA ASP A 772 11.08 34.92 -7.77
C ASP A 772 10.87 35.78 -6.52
N ILE A 773 9.63 35.90 -6.03
CA ILE A 773 9.36 36.75 -4.87
C ILE A 773 9.96 36.19 -3.59
N LEU A 774 9.88 34.88 -3.36
CA LEU A 774 10.37 34.27 -2.13
C LEU A 774 11.90 34.34 -2.06
N THR A 775 12.58 34.21 -3.20
CA THR A 775 14.03 34.38 -3.32
C THR A 775 14.42 35.85 -3.07
N GLU A 776 13.70 36.80 -3.66
CA GLU A 776 13.95 38.24 -3.41
C GLU A 776 13.74 38.61 -1.93
N LEU A 777 12.66 38.11 -1.32
CA LEU A 777 12.36 38.34 0.09
C LEU A 777 13.41 37.72 1.01
N SER A 778 13.95 36.54 0.69
CA SER A 778 14.96 35.87 1.52
C SER A 778 16.33 36.52 1.45
N GLN A 779 16.65 37.18 0.33
CA GLN A 779 17.92 37.86 0.10
C GLN A 779 17.92 39.34 0.52
N SER A 780 16.74 39.94 0.65
CA SER A 780 16.60 41.36 0.96
C SER A 780 16.97 41.70 2.42
N ASN A 781 17.90 42.65 2.57
CA ASN A 781 18.25 43.24 3.88
C ASN A 781 17.16 44.17 4.45
N TYR A 782 16.12 44.48 3.67
CA TYR A 782 15.03 45.33 4.11
C TYR A 782 14.07 44.60 5.06
N TYR A 783 13.98 43.27 4.99
CA TYR A 783 13.05 42.46 5.79
C TYR A 783 13.78 41.65 6.85
N LYS A 784 13.49 41.92 8.13
CA LYS A 784 13.99 41.08 9.23
C LYS A 784 13.11 39.84 9.37
N LEU A 785 13.35 38.84 8.52
CA LEU A 785 12.69 37.54 8.60
C LEU A 785 13.23 36.73 9.78
N THR A 786 12.33 36.16 10.59
CA THR A 786 12.68 35.21 11.64
C THR A 786 13.19 33.90 11.03
N ASP A 787 13.98 33.13 11.78
CA ASP A 787 14.46 31.82 11.29
C ASP A 787 13.29 30.85 11.01
N ASP A 788 12.20 30.91 11.77
CA ASP A 788 10.98 30.13 11.51
C ASP A 788 10.35 30.48 10.15
N LEU A 789 10.26 31.77 9.83
CA LEU A 789 9.72 32.23 8.56
C LEU A 789 10.64 31.89 7.39
N LYS A 790 11.96 32.00 7.57
CA LYS A 790 12.94 31.57 6.55
C LYS A 790 12.88 30.07 6.27
N LEU A 791 12.65 29.24 7.29
CA LEU A 791 12.44 27.80 7.11
C LEU A 791 11.15 27.52 6.33
N LYS A 792 10.04 28.20 6.67
CA LYS A 792 8.76 28.13 5.94
C LYS A 792 8.92 28.56 4.47
N ILE A 793 9.68 29.62 4.20
CA ILE A 793 10.02 30.07 2.85
C ILE A 793 10.83 29.00 2.10
N ALA A 794 11.87 28.44 2.73
CA ALA A 794 12.68 27.39 2.13
C ALA A 794 11.87 26.12 1.82
N ASP A 795 10.96 25.73 2.71
CA ASP A 795 10.04 24.61 2.47
C ASP A 795 9.12 24.89 1.28
N THR A 796 8.60 26.12 1.18
CA THR A 796 7.75 26.54 0.05
C THR A 796 8.54 26.56 -1.26
N LEU A 797 9.76 27.10 -1.26
CA LEU A 797 10.64 27.09 -2.43
C LEU A 797 10.90 25.64 -2.90
N PHE A 798 11.19 24.71 -1.99
CA PHE A 798 11.38 23.30 -2.36
C PHE A 798 10.13 22.60 -2.91
N LEU A 799 8.92 23.07 -2.56
CA LEU A 799 7.69 22.56 -3.15
C LEU A 799 7.52 23.00 -4.61
N HIS A 800 8.00 24.19 -4.97
CA HIS A 800 7.92 24.72 -6.33
C HIS A 800 9.13 24.34 -7.20
N ASP A 801 10.32 24.22 -6.59
CA ASP A 801 11.57 23.85 -7.22
C ASP A 801 12.45 23.06 -6.23
N TYR A 802 12.47 21.74 -6.39
CA TYR A 802 13.19 20.84 -5.49
C TYR A 802 14.73 20.90 -5.64
N ILE A 803 15.25 21.59 -6.66
CA ILE A 803 16.68 21.90 -6.82
C ILE A 803 17.01 23.37 -6.58
N ASN A 804 16.16 24.10 -5.85
CA ASN A 804 16.38 25.50 -5.52
C ASN A 804 17.57 25.69 -4.54
N GLU A 805 18.63 26.35 -5.00
CA GLU A 805 19.86 26.57 -4.22
C GLU A 805 19.68 27.53 -3.04
N GLU A 806 18.80 28.54 -3.16
CA GLU A 806 18.50 29.48 -2.07
C GLU A 806 17.76 28.78 -0.93
N ALA A 807 16.78 27.92 -1.25
CA ALA A 807 16.09 27.08 -0.28
C ALA A 807 17.07 26.17 0.47
N LEU A 808 18.00 25.55 -0.27
CA LEU A 808 19.07 24.73 0.29
C LEU A 808 19.95 25.53 1.26
N TYR A 809 20.36 26.74 0.87
CA TYR A 809 21.14 27.65 1.70
C TYR A 809 20.41 27.98 3.02
N LEU A 810 19.19 28.49 2.93
CA LEU A 810 18.40 28.93 4.10
C LEU A 810 18.19 27.78 5.08
N LYS A 811 17.74 26.63 4.57
CA LYS A 811 17.39 25.47 5.39
C LYS A 811 18.62 24.85 6.05
N CYS A 812 19.71 24.67 5.29
CA CYS A 812 20.95 24.10 5.84
C CYS A 812 21.62 25.03 6.84
N SER A 813 21.70 26.34 6.57
CA SER A 813 22.35 27.31 7.46
C SER A 813 21.61 27.44 8.81
N ILE A 814 20.28 27.54 8.80
CA ILE A 814 19.46 27.64 10.02
C ILE A 814 19.53 26.34 10.84
N LEU A 815 19.38 25.19 10.20
CA LEU A 815 19.44 23.90 10.89
C LEU A 815 20.84 23.61 11.46
N PHE A 816 21.89 23.99 10.74
CA PHE A 816 23.26 23.81 11.21
C PHE A 816 23.57 24.72 12.42
N ASN A 817 23.17 25.99 12.36
CA ASN A 817 23.37 26.96 13.44
C ASN A 817 22.51 26.67 14.69
N SER A 818 21.37 26.00 14.52
CA SER A 818 20.52 25.53 15.62
C SER A 818 20.96 24.17 16.22
N GLY A 819 22.13 23.64 15.84
CA GLY A 819 22.69 22.39 16.37
C GLY A 819 22.16 21.11 15.71
N LYS A 820 21.25 21.21 14.74
CA LYS A 820 20.62 20.08 14.01
C LYS A 820 21.44 19.65 12.80
N LYS A 821 22.74 19.43 12.99
CA LYS A 821 23.71 19.17 11.91
C LYS A 821 23.39 17.93 11.07
N GLY A 822 22.88 16.86 11.69
CA GLY A 822 22.49 15.63 10.98
C GLY A 822 21.33 15.85 10.00
N ILE A 823 20.36 16.69 10.38
CA ILE A 823 19.21 17.04 9.53
C ILE A 823 19.67 17.91 8.34
N ALA A 824 20.55 18.89 8.60
CA ALA A 824 21.14 19.71 7.54
C ALA A 824 21.92 18.85 6.52
N LYS A 825 22.69 17.85 6.99
CA LYS A 825 23.40 16.90 6.12
C LYS A 825 22.45 16.06 5.28
N SER A 826 21.37 15.54 5.89
CA SER A 826 20.37 14.75 5.17
C SER A 826 19.66 15.56 4.07
N ILE A 827 19.34 16.83 4.34
CA ILE A 827 18.70 17.71 3.35
C ILE A 827 19.65 17.99 2.18
N TYR A 828 20.92 18.28 2.47
CA TYR A 828 21.94 18.48 1.46
C TYR A 828 22.20 17.22 0.61
N ASP A 829 22.27 16.04 1.23
CA ASP A 829 22.48 14.78 0.49
C ASP A 829 21.30 14.46 -0.43
N ASN A 830 20.08 14.71 0.05
CA ASN A 830 18.88 14.56 -0.77
C ASN A 830 18.88 15.55 -1.94
N PHE A 831 19.23 16.82 -1.71
CA PHE A 831 19.38 17.81 -2.76
C PHE A 831 20.41 17.38 -3.82
N CYS A 832 21.60 16.93 -3.41
CA CYS A 832 22.63 16.48 -4.36
C CYS A 832 22.17 15.29 -5.20
N LYS A 833 21.38 14.39 -4.60
CA LYS A 833 20.78 13.26 -5.30
C LYS A 833 19.78 13.73 -6.36
N GLU A 834 18.84 14.61 -5.98
CA GLU A 834 17.83 15.11 -6.90
C GLU A 834 18.43 16.02 -7.99
N TYR A 835 19.44 16.82 -7.66
CA TYR A 835 20.22 17.61 -8.61
C TYR A 835 20.91 16.71 -9.66
N TYR A 836 21.52 15.60 -9.22
CA TYR A 836 22.14 14.63 -10.13
C TYR A 836 21.10 13.91 -11.00
N ASN A 837 19.96 13.51 -10.43
CA ASN A 837 18.89 12.85 -11.16
C ASN A 837 18.32 13.74 -12.29
N LEU A 838 18.15 15.04 -12.01
CA LEU A 838 17.56 15.98 -12.97
C LEU A 838 18.57 16.47 -14.03
N LEU A 839 19.80 16.81 -13.61
CA LEU A 839 20.78 17.50 -14.46
C LEU A 839 21.93 16.60 -14.95
N GLY A 840 22.03 15.36 -14.47
CA GLY A 840 23.08 14.41 -14.85
C GLY A 840 24.49 14.78 -14.39
N SER A 841 24.64 15.82 -13.58
CA SER A 841 25.92 16.33 -13.07
C SER A 841 25.88 16.47 -11.55
N LYS A 842 27.05 16.30 -10.90
CA LYS A 842 27.14 16.42 -9.43
C LYS A 842 27.07 17.89 -9.03
N TYR A 843 26.35 18.18 -7.95
CA TYR A 843 26.31 19.52 -7.38
C TYR A 843 27.72 19.97 -6.95
N LYS A 844 28.10 21.18 -7.34
CA LYS A 844 29.50 21.67 -7.27
C LYS A 844 29.94 22.09 -5.86
N TYR A 845 29.02 22.51 -5.00
CA TYR A 845 29.31 23.05 -3.66
C TYR A 845 29.13 22.01 -2.57
N SER A 846 30.06 21.92 -1.62
CA SER A 846 29.91 21.07 -0.44
C SER A 846 28.90 21.64 0.56
N LEU A 847 28.46 20.84 1.54
CA LEU A 847 27.60 21.32 2.63
C LEU A 847 28.23 22.52 3.37
N THR A 848 29.54 22.52 3.54
CA THR A 848 30.26 23.63 4.19
C THR A 848 30.22 24.90 3.33
N ASP A 849 30.37 24.75 2.01
CA ASP A 849 30.26 25.87 1.06
C ASP A 849 28.85 26.47 1.09
N VAL A 850 27.82 25.60 1.06
CA VAL A 850 26.41 25.97 1.21
C VAL A 850 26.19 26.76 2.50
N ILE A 851 26.61 26.25 3.66
CA ILE A 851 26.36 26.95 4.94
C ILE A 851 27.10 28.31 5.01
N SER A 852 28.29 28.40 4.42
CA SER A 852 29.13 29.59 4.54
C SER A 852 28.75 30.74 3.59
N ARG A 853 27.95 30.49 2.53
CA ARG A 853 27.56 31.43 1.44
C ARG A 853 28.72 32.10 0.68
N ASN A 854 29.93 32.12 1.22
CA ASN A 854 31.07 32.89 0.73
C ASN A 854 31.71 32.35 -0.56
N ASN A 855 31.33 31.15 -1.02
CA ASN A 855 31.90 30.50 -2.21
C ASN A 855 30.89 30.34 -3.37
N ILE A 856 29.67 30.90 -3.26
CA ILE A 856 28.54 30.63 -4.19
C ILE A 856 28.33 31.78 -5.20
N GLU A 857 28.84 32.97 -4.91
CA GLU A 857 28.86 34.11 -5.84
C GLU A 857 30.16 34.11 -6.66
N ASP A 858 30.25 33.23 -7.66
CA ASP A 858 31.19 33.32 -8.80
C ASP A 858 30.56 32.73 -10.07
#